data_AF-V9VZX1-F1
#
_entry.id   AF-V9VZX1-F1
#
_cell.length_a   1.000
_cell.length_b   1.000
_cell.length_c   1.000
_cell.angle_alpha   90.00
_cell.angle_beta   90.00
_cell.angle_gamma   90.00
#
_symmetry.space_group_name_H-M   'P 1'
#
loop_
_entity.id
_entity.type
_entity.pdbx_description
1 polymer ?
#
loop_
_entity_poly.entity_id
_entity_poly.type
_entity_poly.pdbx_seq_one_letter_code
_entity_poly.pdbx_strand_id
1 'polypeptide(L)'
;MTPFDADSPSPFHEGEQEMQRRAGKRDAMEAFARRVIRPFMPDQHRAFYAQLPFLAAGAVDHQGWPWATLLSGPPGFAATPDAQHMHVSLSGGTEDPVHAAIRKGVPFGILGIELHSRRRNRVNGRVIAAARNGFTLRVDQSFGNCPQYIQLRELKPAEPRIAAKPQRFARFDSAHTALISDADMFFVASHVPAAAHPEREGVDVSHRGGRPGFVRVDGNTLVIPDFPGNNHFNTLGNFLLNPRAGLAFADFTTGSLLLLTGTVELLGEDHPEITAFQGAERGWRFTLHQGIWLEGVLPFRAERGDFSPNAMMTDTWPESEARKTLETQRSAWRRFQVARAEQESTAIRSFYLQPEDGGPLLPFEAGQFLTLRAAPPGAERPLVRTYTVSSAPGEGHYRISVKREENGTLSRLLHDTLQPGTVIEAKAPRGAFFLDPSQMRPAVLIAGGVGITPMIAMARHALREGLRTRHQRPLILLHAVRSVQDRAFASELRRLEQAAGGMFRYVSLISKPAADEVAGRDFDLTGRVNAGILQRLLPQQGADVYLCGPGGFMQAAYDSLLSLGVQDADIHAEAFGPSALARTADTPRLKDTVPEAATAIVRFTRSGFEQPWTPADGTLLELAETHGLTPEFSCRAGNCGSCSTRIGAGKLSYRRAPSAAPAKGETLICCAVPASDTIELDL
;
A
#
# COMPACT_ATOMS: atom_id res chain seq x y z
N MET A 1 32.44 26.15 -3.62
CA MET A 1 31.92 25.89 -2.26
C MET A 1 31.60 24.41 -2.16
N THR A 2 32.26 23.70 -1.26
CA THR A 2 32.02 22.27 -1.03
C THR A 2 30.73 22.07 -0.24
N PRO A 3 29.98 20.98 -0.49
CA PRO A 3 28.95 20.48 0.43
C PRO A 3 29.54 20.28 1.83
N PHE A 4 28.70 20.16 2.87
CA PHE A 4 29.15 19.82 4.23
C PHE A 4 30.17 18.66 4.16
N ASP A 5 31.43 18.91 4.53
CA ASP A 5 32.49 17.89 4.51
C ASP A 5 32.28 16.89 5.66
N ALA A 6 33.13 15.85 5.76
CA ALA A 6 32.98 14.83 6.79
C ALA A 6 33.13 15.40 8.22
N ASP A 7 33.90 16.47 8.37
CA ASP A 7 34.22 17.10 9.66
C ASP A 7 33.19 18.19 10.06
N SER A 8 32.32 18.60 9.12
CA SER A 8 31.24 19.54 9.38
C SER A 8 30.16 18.95 10.30
N PRO A 9 29.48 19.78 11.12
CA PRO A 9 28.30 19.35 11.85
C PRO A 9 27.23 18.72 10.93
N SER A 10 26.48 17.75 11.46
CA SER A 10 25.33 17.16 10.75
C SER A 10 24.41 18.25 10.18
N PRO A 11 24.01 18.16 8.89
CA PRO A 11 23.02 19.05 8.30
C PRO A 11 21.64 18.94 8.96
N PHE A 12 21.37 17.83 9.64
CA PHE A 12 20.13 17.60 10.38
C PHE A 12 20.24 18.03 11.84
N HIS A 13 19.19 18.63 12.37
CA HIS A 13 19.07 18.92 13.80
C HIS A 13 18.60 17.68 14.59
N GLU A 14 18.64 17.73 15.92
CA GLU A 14 18.44 16.56 16.79
C GLU A 14 17.12 15.82 16.56
N GLY A 15 16.01 16.56 16.38
CA GLY A 15 14.68 15.97 16.16
C GLY A 15 14.58 15.20 14.86
N GLU A 16 15.18 15.70 13.77
CA GLU A 16 15.27 14.96 12.51
C GLU A 16 16.09 13.69 12.67
N GLN A 17 17.24 13.77 13.34
CA GLN A 17 18.11 12.62 13.59
C GLN A 17 17.38 11.54 14.40
N GLU A 18 16.59 11.93 15.40
CA GLU A 18 15.80 10.99 16.20
C GLU A 18 14.71 10.29 15.37
N MET A 19 13.96 11.04 14.55
CA MET A 19 12.99 10.43 13.63
C MET A 19 13.65 9.48 12.63
N GLN A 20 14.84 9.81 12.13
CA GLN A 20 15.62 8.93 11.25
C GLN A 20 16.09 7.67 11.97
N ARG A 21 16.45 7.73 13.26
CA ARG A 21 16.79 6.55 14.07
C ARG A 21 15.59 5.63 14.24
N ARG A 22 14.43 6.18 14.59
CA ARG A 22 13.17 5.41 14.72
C ARG A 22 12.81 4.68 13.43
N ALA A 23 13.04 5.31 12.29
CA ALA A 23 12.81 4.70 10.97
C ALA A 23 13.95 3.76 10.50
N GLY A 24 15.03 3.60 11.27
CA GLY A 24 16.21 2.81 10.88
C GLY A 24 16.95 3.36 9.65
N LYS A 25 16.90 4.68 9.42
CA LYS A 25 17.49 5.35 8.24
C LYS A 25 18.62 6.34 8.56
N ARG A 26 19.01 6.48 9.83
CA ARG A 26 19.93 7.54 10.30
C ARG A 26 21.22 7.64 9.49
N ASP A 27 22.00 6.57 9.41
CA ASP A 27 23.33 6.63 8.80
C ASP A 27 23.25 6.85 7.28
N ALA A 28 22.29 6.20 6.63
CA ALA A 28 22.04 6.39 5.20
C ALA A 28 21.63 7.84 4.88
N MET A 29 20.79 8.45 5.73
CA MET A 29 20.37 9.84 5.56
C MET A 29 21.49 10.82 5.83
N GLU A 30 22.34 10.57 6.83
CA GLU A 30 23.51 11.39 7.09
C GLU A 30 24.45 11.45 5.87
N ALA A 31 24.82 10.29 5.35
CA ALA A 31 25.71 10.18 4.19
C ALA A 31 25.11 10.83 2.94
N PHE A 32 23.79 10.68 2.74
CA PHE A 32 23.08 11.30 1.63
C PHE A 32 23.02 12.83 1.77
N ALA A 33 22.59 13.33 2.93
CA ALA A 33 22.37 14.76 3.18
C ALA A 33 23.64 15.59 3.02
N ARG A 34 24.79 15.11 3.50
CA ARG A 34 26.09 15.80 3.35
C ARG A 34 26.44 16.08 1.88
N ARG A 35 25.96 15.26 0.96
CA ARG A 35 26.21 15.41 -0.49
C ARG A 35 25.23 16.36 -1.18
N VAL A 36 24.01 16.50 -0.64
CA VAL A 36 22.89 17.15 -1.34
C VAL A 36 22.38 18.44 -0.70
N ILE A 37 22.50 18.58 0.62
CA ILE A 37 22.15 19.80 1.36
C ILE A 37 23.34 20.75 1.29
N ARG A 38 23.09 21.98 0.86
CA ARG A 38 24.14 22.97 0.59
C ARG A 38 23.79 24.30 1.25
N PRO A 39 24.78 25.07 1.75
CA PRO A 39 24.57 26.43 2.25
C PRO A 39 24.46 27.47 1.12
N PHE A 40 24.12 27.03 -0.09
CA PHE A 40 23.98 27.84 -1.28
C PHE A 40 23.05 27.14 -2.27
N MET A 41 22.43 27.90 -3.17
CA MET A 41 21.59 27.42 -4.26
C MET A 41 22.45 27.13 -5.50
N PRO A 42 22.47 25.89 -6.01
CA PRO A 42 22.99 25.60 -7.35
C PRO A 42 22.26 26.39 -8.44
N ASP A 43 22.89 26.62 -9.58
CA ASP A 43 22.28 27.39 -10.69
C ASP A 43 20.94 26.84 -11.14
N GLN A 44 20.77 25.51 -11.11
CA GLN A 44 19.50 24.86 -11.43
C GLN A 44 18.37 25.21 -10.45
N HIS A 45 18.69 25.45 -9.16
CA HIS A 45 17.73 25.90 -8.15
C HIS A 45 17.44 27.39 -8.35
N ARG A 46 18.47 28.19 -8.62
CA ARG A 46 18.38 29.63 -8.87
C ARG A 46 17.43 29.96 -10.02
N ALA A 47 17.63 29.29 -11.16
CA ALA A 47 16.75 29.42 -12.32
C ALA A 47 15.32 28.95 -12.02
N PHE A 48 15.18 27.86 -11.27
CA PHE A 48 13.87 27.35 -10.85
C PHE A 48 13.09 28.37 -10.02
N TYR A 49 13.68 28.97 -8.98
CA TYR A 49 12.96 29.95 -8.15
C TYR A 49 12.51 31.17 -8.95
N ALA A 50 13.34 31.65 -9.88
CA ALA A 50 13.01 32.81 -10.71
C ALA A 50 11.80 32.59 -11.61
N GLN A 51 11.49 31.36 -12.01
CA GLN A 51 10.37 31.07 -12.92
C GLN A 51 9.03 30.86 -12.21
N LEU A 52 9.03 30.68 -10.88
CA LEU A 52 7.83 30.31 -10.15
C LEU A 52 6.86 31.50 -10.05
N PRO A 53 5.53 31.25 -10.14
CA PRO A 53 4.51 32.27 -9.91
C PRO A 53 4.12 32.40 -8.42
N PHE A 54 4.55 31.46 -7.58
CA PHE A 54 4.39 31.52 -6.13
C PHE A 54 5.46 30.70 -5.40
N LEU A 55 5.64 30.99 -4.11
CA LEU A 55 6.43 30.24 -3.15
C LEU A 55 5.57 29.89 -1.95
N ALA A 56 5.67 28.66 -1.45
CA ALA A 56 5.20 28.38 -0.10
C ALA A 56 6.24 28.90 0.90
N ALA A 57 5.79 29.64 1.91
CA ALA A 57 6.63 30.28 2.89
C ALA A 57 6.19 29.94 4.31
N GLY A 58 7.15 29.85 5.23
CA GLY A 58 6.92 29.68 6.65
C GLY A 58 7.67 30.73 7.46
N ALA A 59 7.01 31.29 8.47
CA ALA A 59 7.62 32.19 9.45
C ALA A 59 7.00 32.00 10.84
N VAL A 60 7.67 32.55 11.87
CA VAL A 60 7.16 32.56 13.25
C VAL A 60 6.76 33.96 13.63
N ASP A 61 5.57 34.13 14.18
CA ASP A 61 5.12 35.41 14.68
C ASP A 61 5.80 35.80 16.02
N HIS A 62 5.43 36.97 16.54
CA HIS A 62 6.00 37.48 17.80
C HIS A 62 5.61 36.68 19.05
N GLN A 63 4.59 35.81 18.96
CA GLN A 63 4.13 34.94 20.04
C GLN A 63 4.73 33.53 19.95
N GLY A 64 5.60 33.30 18.96
CA GLY A 64 6.24 32.01 18.76
C GLY A 64 5.36 31.00 18.00
N TRP A 65 4.28 31.45 17.35
CA TRP A 65 3.43 30.60 16.53
C TRP A 65 3.91 30.56 15.09
N PRO A 66 4.19 29.37 14.53
CA PRO A 66 4.46 29.22 13.10
C PRO A 66 3.21 29.49 12.27
N TRP A 67 3.41 30.12 11.12
CA TRP A 67 2.42 30.33 10.07
C TRP A 67 3.01 29.89 8.73
N ALA A 68 2.17 29.30 7.88
CA ALA A 68 2.47 29.03 6.48
C ALA A 68 1.64 29.95 5.59
N THR A 69 2.14 30.31 4.41
CA THR A 69 1.39 31.05 3.37
C THR A 69 1.91 30.75 1.97
N LEU A 70 1.25 31.30 0.94
CA LEU A 70 1.69 31.33 -0.45
C LEU A 70 2.04 32.76 -0.90
N LEU A 71 3.33 33.08 -0.93
CA LEU A 71 3.82 34.33 -1.50
C LEU A 71 3.72 34.25 -3.01
N SER A 72 3.04 35.21 -3.64
CA SER A 72 2.80 35.19 -5.09
C SER A 72 3.28 36.47 -5.76
N GLY A 73 3.72 36.34 -7.00
CA GLY A 73 4.17 37.46 -7.83
C GLY A 73 4.43 37.01 -9.27
N PRO A 74 4.64 37.94 -10.22
CA PRO A 74 5.04 37.58 -11.57
C PRO A 74 6.40 36.86 -11.56
N PRO A 75 6.68 35.98 -12.54
CA PRO A 75 8.01 35.38 -12.67
C PRO A 75 9.12 36.42 -12.57
N GLY A 76 10.14 36.11 -11.77
CA GLY A 76 11.21 37.03 -11.37
C GLY A 76 10.99 37.70 -10.01
N PHE A 77 9.80 37.57 -9.38
CA PHE A 77 9.56 38.14 -8.05
C PHE A 77 10.45 37.50 -6.98
N ALA A 78 10.87 36.25 -7.17
CA ALA A 78 11.85 35.53 -6.37
C ALA A 78 13.17 35.38 -7.14
N ALA A 79 14.00 36.41 -7.10
CA ALA A 79 15.27 36.46 -7.81
C ALA A 79 16.44 36.00 -6.92
N THR A 80 17.48 35.41 -7.52
CA THR A 80 18.66 34.92 -6.80
C THR A 80 19.92 35.58 -7.38
N PRO A 81 20.30 36.79 -6.91
CA PRO A 81 21.41 37.57 -7.49
C PRO A 81 22.73 36.79 -7.48
N ASP A 82 22.93 35.98 -6.45
CA ASP A 82 24.06 35.06 -6.29
C ASP A 82 23.57 33.72 -5.71
N ALA A 83 24.50 32.83 -5.39
CA ALA A 83 24.19 31.50 -4.86
C ALA A 83 23.74 31.49 -3.39
N GLN A 84 24.01 32.54 -2.63
CA GLN A 84 23.76 32.60 -1.19
C GLN A 84 22.61 33.53 -0.80
N HIS A 85 22.08 34.31 -1.74
CA HIS A 85 21.01 35.26 -1.47
C HIS A 85 19.80 35.08 -2.39
N MET A 86 18.61 35.27 -1.84
CA MET A 86 17.34 35.36 -2.56
C MET A 86 16.66 36.68 -2.23
N HIS A 87 16.28 37.44 -3.26
CA HIS A 87 15.43 38.61 -3.16
C HIS A 87 13.99 38.22 -3.50
N VAL A 88 13.06 38.51 -2.60
CA VAL A 88 11.63 38.26 -2.80
C VAL A 88 10.89 39.59 -2.77
N SER A 89 10.24 39.93 -3.88
CA SER A 89 9.34 41.07 -3.99
C SER A 89 7.95 40.67 -3.50
N LEU A 90 7.32 41.50 -2.68
CA LEU A 90 5.99 41.24 -2.13
C LEU A 90 4.98 42.20 -2.73
N SER A 91 3.87 41.65 -3.20
CA SER A 91 2.66 42.37 -3.60
C SER A 91 1.52 41.97 -2.67
N GLY A 92 0.85 42.92 -2.01
CA GLY A 92 -0.31 42.65 -1.16
C GLY A 92 -0.29 43.35 0.21
N GLY A 93 -1.39 43.21 0.95
CA GLY A 93 -1.60 43.84 2.26
C GLY A 93 -0.84 43.18 3.41
N THR A 94 -0.73 43.91 4.54
CA THR A 94 0.02 43.52 5.74
C THR A 94 -0.70 42.55 6.68
N GLU A 95 -1.85 42.00 6.25
CA GLU A 95 -2.72 41.21 7.14
C GLU A 95 -2.46 39.69 7.08
N ASP A 96 -1.55 39.25 6.22
CA ASP A 96 -0.95 37.91 6.27
C ASP A 96 0.06 37.84 7.45
N PRO A 97 -0.09 36.90 8.40
CA PRO A 97 0.83 36.74 9.52
C PRO A 97 2.29 36.51 9.12
N VAL A 98 2.54 35.83 8.00
CA VAL A 98 3.89 35.61 7.47
C VAL A 98 4.47 36.93 6.98
N HIS A 99 3.70 37.78 6.29
CA HIS A 99 4.16 39.12 5.90
C HIS A 99 4.53 39.97 7.13
N ALA A 100 3.69 39.94 8.18
CA ALA A 100 3.95 40.68 9.42
C ALA A 100 5.16 40.14 10.20
N ALA A 101 5.53 38.87 10.02
CA ALA A 101 6.68 38.26 10.69
C ALA A 101 8.03 38.63 10.05
N ILE A 102 8.06 39.06 8.78
CA ILE A 102 9.29 39.35 8.03
C ILE A 102 10.03 40.54 8.63
N ARG A 103 11.15 40.25 9.30
CA ARG A 103 12.02 41.23 9.96
C ARG A 103 13.47 40.79 9.85
N LYS A 104 14.42 41.73 9.86
CA LYS A 104 15.85 41.39 9.84
C LYS A 104 16.21 40.49 11.04
N GLY A 105 16.95 39.42 10.77
CA GLY A 105 17.46 38.45 11.73
C GLY A 105 16.59 37.22 11.94
N VAL A 106 15.33 37.20 11.46
CA VAL A 106 14.43 36.07 11.72
C VAL A 106 14.70 34.90 10.76
N PRO A 107 14.61 33.64 11.23
CA PRO A 107 14.57 32.47 10.37
C PRO A 107 13.33 32.47 9.48
N PHE A 108 13.46 31.92 8.27
CA PHE A 108 12.39 31.89 7.28
C PHE A 108 12.53 30.66 6.38
N GLY A 109 11.44 29.90 6.21
CA GLY A 109 11.42 28.70 5.39
C GLY A 109 10.75 28.97 4.04
N ILE A 110 11.35 28.47 2.95
CA ILE A 110 10.80 28.60 1.59
C ILE A 110 10.80 27.24 0.90
N LEU A 111 9.66 26.90 0.29
CA LEU A 111 9.51 25.79 -0.63
C LEU A 111 9.07 26.33 -2.00
N GLY A 112 9.95 26.18 -2.98
CA GLY A 112 9.59 26.38 -4.38
C GLY A 112 8.98 25.10 -4.92
N ILE A 113 7.81 25.20 -5.55
CA ILE A 113 7.07 24.04 -6.08
C ILE A 113 6.43 24.38 -7.41
N GLU A 114 6.61 23.50 -8.38
CA GLU A 114 6.02 23.57 -9.71
C GLU A 114 5.10 22.36 -9.91
N LEU A 115 3.80 22.64 -9.98
CA LEU A 115 2.76 21.63 -9.87
C LEU A 115 2.64 20.77 -11.15
N HIS A 116 2.74 21.39 -12.33
CA HIS A 116 2.59 20.69 -13.60
C HIS A 116 3.76 19.73 -13.94
N SER A 117 4.96 19.97 -13.42
CA SER A 117 6.14 19.12 -13.64
C SER A 117 6.49 18.24 -12.44
N ARG A 118 5.73 18.37 -11.34
CA ARG A 118 6.02 17.75 -10.04
C ARG A 118 7.46 18.02 -9.60
N ARG A 119 7.91 19.27 -9.65
CA ARG A 119 9.26 19.65 -9.18
C ARG A 119 9.15 20.47 -7.90
N ARG A 120 10.00 20.18 -6.90
CA ARG A 120 10.12 21.02 -5.71
C ARG A 120 11.53 21.10 -5.16
N ASN A 121 11.92 22.30 -4.76
CA ASN A 121 13.18 22.60 -4.10
C ASN A 121 12.91 23.37 -2.81
N ARG A 122 13.77 23.17 -1.82
CA ARG A 122 13.72 23.87 -0.55
C ARG A 122 14.86 24.87 -0.43
N VAL A 123 14.57 25.99 0.24
CA VAL A 123 15.52 26.96 0.74
C VAL A 123 15.08 27.38 2.15
N ASN A 124 15.88 27.07 3.16
CA ASN A 124 15.72 27.63 4.50
C ASN A 124 16.83 28.65 4.74
N GLY A 125 16.54 29.73 5.46
CA GLY A 125 17.48 30.81 5.62
C GLY A 125 17.10 31.84 6.68
N ARG A 126 17.79 32.98 6.64
CA ARG A 126 17.54 34.15 7.50
C ARG A 126 17.34 35.42 6.71
N VAL A 127 16.38 36.22 7.15
CA VAL A 127 16.13 37.54 6.56
C VAL A 127 17.26 38.49 6.96
N ILE A 128 18.02 39.00 6.00
CA ILE A 128 19.13 39.95 6.25
C ILE A 128 18.74 41.41 5.97
N ALA A 129 17.70 41.62 5.16
CA ALA A 129 17.08 42.92 4.89
C ALA A 129 15.58 42.72 4.67
N ALA A 130 14.77 43.63 5.22
CA ALA A 130 13.32 43.63 5.06
C ALA A 130 12.84 45.06 4.77
N ALA A 131 11.97 45.20 3.79
CA ALA A 131 11.30 46.44 3.41
C ALA A 131 9.81 46.18 3.19
N ARG A 132 9.02 47.24 3.00
CA ARG A 132 7.57 47.11 2.80
C ARG A 132 7.19 46.27 1.56
N ASN A 133 8.03 46.31 0.52
CA ASN A 133 7.77 45.68 -0.78
C ASN A 133 8.64 44.44 -1.04
N GLY A 134 9.35 43.93 -0.05
CA GLY A 134 10.20 42.76 -0.25
C GLY A 134 11.23 42.53 0.85
N PHE A 135 11.96 41.43 0.72
CA PHE A 135 13.03 41.06 1.65
C PHE A 135 14.17 40.33 0.94
N THR A 136 15.32 40.28 1.62
CA THR A 136 16.47 39.48 1.20
C THR A 136 16.71 38.38 2.21
N LEU A 137 16.72 37.14 1.73
CA LEU A 137 17.05 35.95 2.48
C LEU A 137 18.49 35.54 2.21
N ARG A 138 19.29 35.33 3.26
CA ARG A 138 20.53 34.55 3.17
C ARG A 138 20.19 33.06 3.30
N VAL A 139 20.67 32.26 2.36
CA VAL A 139 20.49 30.80 2.33
C VAL A 139 21.35 30.16 3.40
N ASP A 140 20.72 29.33 4.22
CA ASP A 140 21.41 28.45 5.17
C ASP A 140 21.39 27.00 4.69
N GLN A 141 20.29 26.56 4.07
CA GLN A 141 20.16 25.23 3.46
C GLN A 141 19.37 25.29 2.15
N SER A 142 19.87 24.63 1.10
CA SER A 142 19.15 24.38 -0.14
C SER A 142 19.36 22.95 -0.65
N PHE A 143 18.26 22.30 -1.04
CA PHE A 143 18.25 20.93 -1.57
C PHE A 143 16.97 20.64 -2.35
N GLY A 144 17.05 19.65 -3.25
CA GLY A 144 15.87 19.11 -3.95
C GLY A 144 15.08 18.18 -3.04
N ASN A 145 13.74 18.20 -3.16
CA ASN A 145 12.85 17.39 -2.34
C ASN A 145 12.04 16.38 -3.16
N CYS A 146 11.62 15.28 -2.52
CA CYS A 146 10.94 14.17 -3.18
C CYS A 146 9.59 14.61 -3.81
N PRO A 147 9.32 14.39 -5.10
CA PRO A 147 8.11 14.88 -5.76
C PRO A 147 6.87 13.98 -5.60
N GLN A 148 6.95 12.92 -4.80
CA GLN A 148 6.02 11.78 -4.80
C GLN A 148 4.54 12.11 -4.69
N TYR A 149 4.13 13.20 -4.02
CA TYR A 149 2.70 13.47 -3.75
C TYR A 149 2.22 14.80 -4.34
N ILE A 150 2.94 15.36 -5.32
CA ILE A 150 2.54 16.60 -5.99
C ILE A 150 1.48 16.26 -7.05
N GLN A 151 0.29 16.87 -6.91
CA GLN A 151 -0.80 16.73 -7.87
C GLN A 151 -0.58 17.67 -9.06
N LEU A 152 -0.90 17.21 -10.27
CA LEU A 152 -0.77 18.07 -11.44
C LEU A 152 -1.82 19.17 -11.40
N ARG A 153 -1.38 20.40 -11.62
CA ARG A 153 -2.25 21.57 -11.76
C ARG A 153 -1.61 22.54 -12.75
N GLU A 154 -2.42 23.07 -13.65
CA GLU A 154 -2.04 24.17 -14.54
C GLU A 154 -2.55 25.47 -13.95
N LEU A 155 -1.62 26.37 -13.59
CA LEU A 155 -1.97 27.66 -13.02
C LEU A 155 -2.27 28.66 -14.13
N LYS A 156 -3.48 29.21 -14.13
CA LYS A 156 -3.92 30.26 -15.05
C LYS A 156 -3.97 31.59 -14.31
N PRO A 157 -3.34 32.67 -14.83
CA PRO A 157 -3.48 34.00 -14.23
C PRO A 157 -4.95 34.39 -14.07
N ALA A 158 -5.27 35.08 -12.98
CA ALA A 158 -6.61 35.57 -12.69
C ALA A 158 -6.60 37.10 -12.61
N GLU A 159 -7.73 37.73 -12.94
CA GLU A 159 -7.87 39.17 -12.74
C GLU A 159 -7.73 39.54 -11.26
N PRO A 160 -7.01 40.62 -10.93
CA PRO A 160 -6.88 41.08 -9.56
C PRO A 160 -8.26 41.36 -8.96
N ARG A 161 -8.54 40.74 -7.81
CA ARG A 161 -9.73 41.05 -6.99
C ARG A 161 -9.36 41.97 -5.84
N ILE A 162 -10.29 42.83 -5.45
CA ILE A 162 -10.19 43.55 -4.18
C ILE A 162 -10.27 42.50 -3.08
N ALA A 163 -9.17 42.33 -2.34
CA ALA A 163 -9.12 41.37 -1.25
C ALA A 163 -10.19 41.73 -0.21
N ALA A 164 -11.01 40.74 0.17
CA ALA A 164 -11.93 40.90 1.29
C ALA A 164 -11.14 41.07 2.59
N LYS A 165 -11.81 41.61 3.62
CA LYS A 165 -11.19 41.67 4.96
C LYS A 165 -10.90 40.25 5.47
N PRO A 166 -9.72 40.00 6.05
CA PRO A 166 -9.39 38.71 6.65
C PRO A 166 -10.40 38.33 7.73
N GLN A 167 -10.89 37.09 7.66
CA GLN A 167 -11.83 36.56 8.65
C GLN A 167 -11.06 35.69 9.64
N ARG A 168 -11.00 36.12 10.91
CA ARG A 168 -10.32 35.38 11.98
C ARG A 168 -11.29 34.49 12.72
N PHE A 169 -10.86 33.29 13.07
CA PHE A 169 -11.68 32.32 13.80
C PHE A 169 -10.83 31.45 14.75
N ALA A 170 -11.49 30.86 15.74
CA ALA A 170 -10.87 29.95 16.71
C ALA A 170 -11.47 28.53 16.66
N ARG A 171 -12.52 28.34 15.86
CA ARG A 171 -13.20 27.06 15.64
C ARG A 171 -13.51 26.85 14.17
N PHE A 172 -13.34 25.63 13.68
CA PHE A 172 -13.79 25.27 12.34
C PHE A 172 -15.32 25.31 12.25
N ASP A 173 -15.81 25.73 11.09
CA ASP A 173 -17.21 25.62 10.69
C ASP A 173 -17.33 24.70 9.45
N SER A 174 -18.51 24.66 8.84
CA SER A 174 -18.78 23.84 7.65
C SER A 174 -17.96 24.26 6.42
N ALA A 175 -17.69 25.56 6.23
CA ALA A 175 -16.92 26.05 5.09
C ALA A 175 -15.44 25.67 5.21
N HIS A 176 -14.87 25.82 6.41
CA HIS A 176 -13.51 25.35 6.71
C HIS A 176 -13.39 23.84 6.50
N THR A 177 -14.36 23.09 7.03
CA THR A 177 -14.39 21.63 6.93
C THR A 177 -14.49 21.16 5.49
N ALA A 178 -15.32 21.81 4.67
CA ALA A 178 -15.46 21.50 3.26
C ALA A 178 -14.15 21.73 2.49
N LEU A 179 -13.49 22.88 2.70
CA LEU A 179 -12.22 23.18 2.04
C LEU A 179 -11.13 22.17 2.42
N ILE A 180 -10.98 21.89 3.72
CA ILE A 180 -9.94 20.97 4.21
C ILE A 180 -10.20 19.54 3.72
N SER A 181 -11.46 19.11 3.69
CA SER A 181 -11.83 17.77 3.25
C SER A 181 -11.67 17.58 1.74
N ASP A 182 -11.94 18.62 0.93
CA ASP A 182 -11.71 18.57 -0.52
C ASP A 182 -10.23 18.79 -0.90
N ALA A 183 -9.41 19.37 -0.01
CA ALA A 183 -8.00 19.60 -0.30
C ALA A 183 -7.25 18.30 -0.60
N ASP A 184 -6.52 18.30 -1.72
CA ASP A 184 -5.58 17.23 -2.12
C ASP A 184 -4.13 17.58 -1.77
N MET A 185 -3.89 18.78 -1.26
CA MET A 185 -2.61 19.25 -0.77
C MET A 185 -2.77 20.42 0.21
N PHE A 186 -1.76 20.60 1.06
CA PHE A 186 -1.59 21.78 1.89
C PHE A 186 -0.10 21.98 2.21
N PHE A 187 0.23 23.13 2.79
CA PHE A 187 1.57 23.46 3.25
C PHE A 187 1.62 23.54 4.77
N VAL A 188 2.70 23.04 5.36
CA VAL A 188 2.92 23.03 6.80
C VAL A 188 4.24 23.71 7.13
N ALA A 189 4.17 24.77 7.91
CA ALA A 189 5.28 25.40 8.60
C ALA A 189 5.47 24.76 9.97
N SER A 190 6.73 24.52 10.32
CA SER A 190 7.15 24.01 11.62
C SER A 190 8.47 24.68 11.98
N HIS A 191 8.83 24.74 13.26
CA HIS A 191 10.08 25.39 13.64
C HIS A 191 10.71 24.80 14.89
N VAL A 192 12.02 24.93 14.98
CA VAL A 192 12.77 24.86 16.24
C VAL A 192 13.50 26.19 16.43
N PRO A 193 13.62 26.70 17.68
CA PRO A 193 14.34 27.93 17.93
C PRO A 193 15.79 27.86 17.42
N ALA A 194 16.15 28.75 16.50
CA ALA A 194 17.49 28.83 15.89
C ALA A 194 18.51 29.50 16.82
N ALA A 195 18.71 28.94 18.02
CA ALA A 195 19.56 29.53 19.05
C ALA A 195 20.99 28.94 19.03
N ALA A 196 21.13 27.62 19.03
CA ALA A 196 22.41 26.95 19.17
C ALA A 196 23.07 26.68 17.82
N HIS A 197 22.28 26.30 16.82
CA HIS A 197 22.76 25.87 15.51
C HIS A 197 21.92 26.47 14.39
N PRO A 198 21.98 27.80 14.21
CA PRO A 198 21.05 28.52 13.36
C PRO A 198 21.18 28.12 11.87
N GLU A 199 22.26 27.50 11.44
CA GLU A 199 22.44 26.93 10.10
C GLU A 199 21.58 25.69 9.79
N ARG A 200 21.05 25.01 10.80
CA ARG A 200 20.22 23.79 10.68
C ARG A 200 18.94 23.82 11.51
N GLU A 201 18.84 24.77 12.43
CA GLU A 201 17.63 25.09 13.21
C GLU A 201 16.93 26.32 12.63
N GLY A 202 15.62 26.42 12.83
CA GLY A 202 14.82 27.54 12.36
C GLY A 202 13.48 27.09 11.84
N VAL A 203 12.99 27.78 10.80
CA VAL A 203 11.68 27.52 10.21
C VAL A 203 11.82 26.67 8.96
N ASP A 204 11.01 25.62 8.89
CA ASP A 204 10.79 24.81 7.69
C ASP A 204 9.37 25.02 7.18
N VAL A 205 9.20 24.94 5.85
CA VAL A 205 7.89 24.77 5.22
C VAL A 205 7.91 23.57 4.29
N SER A 206 6.88 22.74 4.38
CA SER A 206 6.76 21.45 3.71
C SER A 206 5.42 21.33 3.00
N HIS A 207 5.40 20.68 1.84
CA HIS A 207 4.17 20.30 1.14
C HIS A 207 3.73 18.90 1.57
N ARG A 208 2.44 18.75 1.88
CA ARG A 208 1.74 17.48 2.10
C ARG A 208 0.65 17.31 1.05
N GLY A 209 0.55 16.11 0.47
CA GLY A 209 -0.42 15.83 -0.59
C GLY A 209 -0.95 14.41 -0.49
N GLY A 210 -2.19 14.24 -0.90
CA GLY A 210 -2.95 12.99 -0.86
C GLY A 210 -4.19 13.09 -1.74
N ARG A 211 -5.08 12.10 -1.65
CA ARG A 211 -6.42 12.20 -2.25
C ARG A 211 -7.34 13.05 -1.37
N PRO A 212 -8.30 13.80 -1.92
CA PRO A 212 -9.32 14.48 -1.13
C PRO A 212 -9.91 13.55 -0.06
N GLY A 213 -10.01 14.03 1.18
CA GLY A 213 -10.36 13.23 2.35
C GLY A 213 -9.18 12.58 3.08
N PHE A 214 -7.93 12.83 2.68
CA PHE A 214 -6.74 12.38 3.44
C PHE A 214 -6.49 13.19 4.72
N VAL A 215 -7.11 14.37 4.87
CA VAL A 215 -7.15 15.14 6.11
C VAL A 215 -8.54 15.00 6.71
N ARG A 216 -8.64 14.46 7.92
CA ARG A 216 -9.92 14.35 8.63
C ARG A 216 -10.06 15.51 9.59
N VAL A 217 -11.21 16.19 9.51
CA VAL A 217 -11.61 17.20 10.49
C VAL A 217 -12.45 16.52 11.57
N ASP A 218 -12.08 16.71 12.84
CA ASP A 218 -12.81 16.23 14.00
C ASP A 218 -12.90 17.35 15.05
N GLY A 219 -14.07 18.01 15.11
CA GLY A 219 -14.27 19.20 15.92
C GLY A 219 -13.29 20.31 15.54
N ASN A 220 -12.35 20.61 16.44
CA ASN A 220 -11.32 21.64 16.23
C ASN A 220 -9.93 21.06 15.90
N THR A 221 -9.90 19.80 15.48
CA THR A 221 -8.70 19.02 15.30
C THR A 221 -8.64 18.45 13.89
N LEU A 222 -7.44 18.33 13.34
CA LEU A 222 -7.17 17.65 12.08
C LEU A 222 -6.34 16.40 12.35
N VAL A 223 -6.67 15.27 11.74
CA VAL A 223 -5.85 14.06 11.75
C VAL A 223 -5.28 13.82 10.37
N ILE A 224 -3.95 13.73 10.29
CA ILE A 224 -3.20 13.76 9.04
C ILE A 224 -2.23 12.57 9.01
N PRO A 225 -2.29 11.71 7.99
CA PRO A 225 -1.34 10.62 7.81
C PRO A 225 0.01 11.17 7.31
N ASP A 226 1.10 10.51 7.71
CA ASP A 226 2.44 10.70 7.16
C ASP A 226 2.76 9.55 6.20
N PHE A 227 2.84 9.89 4.92
CA PHE A 227 3.17 8.95 3.86
C PHE A 227 4.69 8.80 3.67
N PRO A 228 5.17 7.64 3.18
CA PRO A 228 6.59 7.41 2.91
C PRO A 228 7.20 8.52 2.06
N GLY A 229 8.34 9.05 2.48
CA GLY A 229 8.99 10.20 1.84
C GLY A 229 10.49 10.00 1.62
N ASN A 230 11.23 11.12 1.63
CA ASN A 230 12.69 11.10 1.53
C ASN A 230 13.40 10.82 2.87
N ASN A 231 12.66 10.55 3.96
CA ASN A 231 13.21 10.30 5.29
C ASN A 231 14.07 11.44 5.86
N HIS A 232 13.94 12.69 5.36
CA HIS A 232 14.61 13.84 5.98
C HIS A 232 13.96 14.22 7.32
N PHE A 233 12.65 14.00 7.46
CA PHE A 233 11.84 14.30 8.64
C PHE A 233 11.84 15.78 9.08
N ASN A 234 12.04 16.74 8.17
CA ASN A 234 12.12 18.16 8.53
C ASN A 234 10.90 18.68 9.33
N THR A 235 9.69 18.25 8.98
CA THR A 235 8.48 18.63 9.74
C THR A 235 8.34 17.85 11.05
N LEU A 236 8.43 16.50 10.99
CA LEU A 236 8.15 15.65 12.15
C LEU A 236 9.25 15.78 13.22
N GLY A 237 10.50 15.97 12.78
CA GLY A 237 11.64 16.27 13.66
C GLY A 237 11.45 17.60 14.38
N ASN A 238 10.93 18.64 13.71
CA ASN A 238 10.54 19.87 14.37
C ASN A 238 9.41 19.63 15.39
N PHE A 239 8.36 18.89 15.02
CA PHE A 239 7.25 18.59 15.94
C PHE A 239 7.67 17.84 17.20
N LEU A 240 8.69 16.98 17.09
CA LEU A 240 9.24 16.26 18.22
C LEU A 240 9.86 17.19 19.27
N LEU A 241 10.48 18.29 18.84
CA LEU A 241 11.14 19.27 19.71
C LEU A 241 10.26 20.48 20.05
N ASN A 242 9.33 20.82 19.16
CA ASN A 242 8.41 21.93 19.29
C ASN A 242 7.07 21.58 18.63
N PRO A 243 6.06 21.18 19.42
CA PRO A 243 4.78 20.67 18.93
C PRO A 243 3.84 21.80 18.47
N ARG A 244 4.29 22.66 17.56
CA ARG A 244 3.52 23.76 16.97
C ARG A 244 3.63 23.74 15.44
N ALA A 245 2.53 24.04 14.77
CA ALA A 245 2.46 24.06 13.32
C ALA A 245 1.65 25.25 12.79
N GLY A 246 2.04 25.73 11.62
CA GLY A 246 1.24 26.62 10.79
C GLY A 246 0.81 25.89 9.52
N LEU A 247 -0.46 25.90 9.14
CA LEU A 247 -0.97 25.23 7.95
C LEU A 247 -1.52 26.26 6.96
N ALA A 248 -1.36 26.00 5.66
CA ALA A 248 -1.97 26.78 4.59
C ALA A 248 -2.66 25.86 3.59
N PHE A 249 -3.98 26.02 3.47
CA PHE A 249 -4.82 25.37 2.47
C PHE A 249 -5.20 26.40 1.41
N ALA A 250 -4.98 26.04 0.14
CA ALA A 250 -5.31 26.90 -0.99
C ALA A 250 -6.54 26.37 -1.71
N ASP A 251 -7.55 27.22 -1.88
CA ASP A 251 -8.62 27.00 -2.82
C ASP A 251 -8.19 27.57 -4.18
N PHE A 252 -7.70 26.69 -5.07
CA PHE A 252 -7.26 27.09 -6.41
C PHE A 252 -8.43 27.50 -7.33
N THR A 253 -9.68 27.21 -6.98
CA THR A 253 -10.86 27.57 -7.77
C THR A 253 -11.33 28.98 -7.45
N THR A 254 -11.30 29.38 -6.18
CA THR A 254 -11.69 30.74 -5.77
C THR A 254 -10.51 31.69 -5.60
N GLY A 255 -9.29 31.15 -5.45
CA GLY A 255 -8.06 31.86 -5.11
C GLY A 255 -7.95 32.20 -3.62
N SER A 256 -8.74 31.57 -2.76
CA SER A 256 -8.74 31.83 -1.32
C SER A 256 -7.64 31.05 -0.61
N LEU A 257 -7.15 31.59 0.51
CA LEU A 257 -6.19 30.94 1.39
C LEU A 257 -6.79 30.80 2.79
N LEU A 258 -6.72 29.59 3.32
CA LEU A 258 -7.04 29.29 4.71
C LEU A 258 -5.73 29.04 5.47
N LEU A 259 -5.37 29.96 6.36
CA LEU A 259 -4.17 29.92 7.18
C LEU A 259 -4.52 29.51 8.60
N LEU A 260 -3.83 28.52 9.16
CA LEU A 260 -4.09 27.98 10.49
C LEU A 260 -2.80 28.01 11.32
N THR A 261 -2.91 28.19 12.62
CA THR A 261 -1.83 27.89 13.57
C THR A 261 -2.37 27.11 14.77
N GLY A 262 -1.55 26.25 15.36
CA GLY A 262 -2.00 25.33 16.38
C GLY A 262 -0.92 24.41 16.91
N THR A 263 -1.31 23.49 17.79
CA THR A 263 -0.42 22.51 18.41
C THR A 263 -0.51 21.17 17.70
N VAL A 264 0.55 20.36 17.82
CA VAL A 264 0.64 19.05 17.17
C VAL A 264 0.94 17.94 18.18
N GLU A 265 0.28 16.80 18.01
CA GLU A 265 0.59 15.53 18.66
C GLU A 265 1.01 14.53 17.56
N LEU A 266 2.16 13.87 17.73
CA LEU A 266 2.60 12.82 16.81
C LEU A 266 1.89 11.49 17.13
N LEU A 267 1.38 10.81 16.10
CA LEU A 267 0.79 9.48 16.19
C LEU A 267 1.80 8.45 15.67
N GLY A 268 2.18 7.52 16.53
CA GLY A 268 3.13 6.44 16.22
C GLY A 268 2.60 5.43 15.19
N GLU A 269 3.49 4.53 14.77
CA GLU A 269 3.19 3.50 13.76
C GLU A 269 2.20 2.44 14.28
N ASP A 270 2.13 2.27 15.60
CA ASP A 270 1.24 1.36 16.33
C ASP A 270 -0.11 2.00 16.69
N HIS A 271 -0.30 3.28 16.42
CA HIS A 271 -1.54 3.97 16.76
C HIS A 271 -2.72 3.38 15.94
N PRO A 272 -3.89 3.06 16.56
CA PRO A 272 -4.99 2.37 15.88
C PRO A 272 -5.54 3.08 14.64
N GLU A 273 -5.47 4.42 14.61
CA GLU A 273 -5.88 5.20 13.44
C GLU A 273 -4.89 5.09 12.27
N ILE A 274 -3.61 4.89 12.56
CA ILE A 274 -2.55 4.81 11.55
C ILE A 274 -2.48 3.39 11.00
N THR A 275 -2.53 2.38 11.86
CA THR A 275 -2.55 0.97 11.42
C THR A 275 -3.75 0.63 10.54
N ALA A 276 -4.88 1.33 10.72
CA ALA A 276 -6.07 1.19 9.88
C ALA A 276 -6.02 2.00 8.56
N PHE A 277 -5.11 2.96 8.41
CA PHE A 277 -5.01 3.83 7.24
C PHE A 277 -3.98 3.27 6.26
N GLN A 278 -4.43 2.78 5.11
CA GLN A 278 -3.52 2.17 4.13
C GLN A 278 -2.53 3.20 3.55
N GLY A 279 -1.24 2.87 3.65
CA GLY A 279 -0.15 3.68 3.09
C GLY A 279 0.39 4.77 4.02
N ALA A 280 -0.19 4.95 5.21
CA ALA A 280 0.40 5.75 6.29
C ALA A 280 1.42 4.90 7.06
N GLU A 281 2.58 5.48 7.35
CA GLU A 281 3.55 4.85 8.27
C GLU A 281 3.36 5.39 9.69
N ARG A 282 3.02 6.68 9.79
CA ARG A 282 2.79 7.45 11.02
C ARG A 282 1.65 8.42 10.76
N GLY A 283 1.30 9.24 11.75
CA GLY A 283 0.48 10.42 11.51
C GLY A 283 0.68 11.47 12.57
N TRP A 284 -0.18 12.48 12.54
CA TRP A 284 -0.17 13.55 13.52
C TRP A 284 -1.54 14.20 13.60
N ARG A 285 -1.81 14.73 14.79
CA ARG A 285 -3.04 15.40 15.16
C ARG A 285 -2.74 16.87 15.38
N PHE A 286 -3.40 17.76 14.65
CA PHE A 286 -3.28 19.21 14.78
C PHE A 286 -4.50 19.76 15.50
N THR A 287 -4.32 20.50 16.58
CA THR A 287 -5.42 21.20 17.26
C THR A 287 -5.33 22.68 16.97
N LEU A 288 -6.38 23.24 16.38
CA LEU A 288 -6.44 24.65 16.00
C LEU A 288 -6.34 25.55 17.24
N HIS A 289 -5.42 26.52 17.17
CA HIS A 289 -5.36 27.65 18.09
C HIS A 289 -6.05 28.87 17.49
N GLN A 290 -5.70 29.23 16.26
CA GLN A 290 -6.28 30.35 15.53
C GLN A 290 -6.21 30.10 14.02
N GLY A 291 -7.21 30.56 13.29
CA GLY A 291 -7.19 30.57 11.83
C GLY A 291 -7.58 31.91 11.22
N ILE A 292 -7.23 32.08 9.94
CA ILE A 292 -7.50 33.26 9.12
C ILE A 292 -7.93 32.79 7.73
N TRP A 293 -9.09 33.26 7.26
CA TRP A 293 -9.55 33.08 5.88
C TRP A 293 -9.26 34.36 5.09
N LEU A 294 -8.51 34.21 3.99
CA LEU A 294 -8.16 35.27 3.05
C LEU A 294 -8.83 34.97 1.71
N GLU A 295 -9.87 35.73 1.37
CA GLU A 295 -10.68 35.44 0.18
C GLU A 295 -10.05 36.00 -1.10
N GLY A 296 -9.89 35.15 -2.12
CA GLY A 296 -9.49 35.57 -3.46
C GLY A 296 -8.10 36.21 -3.59
N VAL A 297 -7.20 35.99 -2.62
CA VAL A 297 -5.87 36.63 -2.55
C VAL A 297 -4.84 36.07 -3.53
N LEU A 298 -5.04 34.86 -4.05
CA LEU A 298 -4.13 34.27 -5.02
C LEU A 298 -4.36 34.86 -6.42
N PRO A 299 -3.28 35.25 -7.15
CA PRO A 299 -3.39 35.86 -8.48
C PRO A 299 -3.58 34.85 -9.62
N PHE A 300 -3.90 33.59 -9.30
CA PHE A 300 -4.08 32.51 -10.27
C PHE A 300 -5.23 31.60 -9.87
N ARG A 301 -5.77 30.86 -10.85
CA ARG A 301 -6.73 29.77 -10.66
C ARG A 301 -6.21 28.48 -11.27
N ALA A 302 -6.65 27.35 -10.74
CA ALA A 302 -6.36 26.06 -11.33
C ALA A 302 -7.45 25.05 -11.03
N GLU A 303 -7.74 24.23 -12.02
CA GLU A 303 -8.52 23.01 -11.84
C GLU A 303 -7.60 21.89 -11.31
N ARG A 304 -8.22 20.84 -10.78
CA ARG A 304 -7.51 19.65 -10.34
C ARG A 304 -7.12 18.83 -11.58
N GLY A 305 -5.83 18.58 -11.79
CA GLY A 305 -5.33 17.67 -12.81
C GLY A 305 -5.10 16.27 -12.25
N ASP A 306 -4.23 15.50 -12.90
CA ASP A 306 -3.98 14.12 -12.50
C ASP A 306 -3.30 13.98 -11.13
N PHE A 307 -3.82 13.06 -10.35
CA PHE A 307 -3.19 12.65 -9.10
C PHE A 307 -1.84 12.00 -9.35
N SER A 308 -0.94 12.18 -8.39
CA SER A 308 0.30 11.42 -8.34
C SER A 308 0.00 9.91 -8.24
N PRO A 309 0.75 9.06 -8.97
CA PRO A 309 0.71 7.61 -8.78
C PRO A 309 0.87 7.18 -7.33
N ASN A 310 1.66 7.90 -6.51
CA ASN A 310 1.83 7.54 -5.09
C ASN A 310 0.60 7.92 -4.24
N ALA A 311 -0.08 9.02 -4.55
CA ALA A 311 -1.32 9.38 -3.87
C ALA A 311 -2.46 8.39 -4.19
N MET A 312 -2.43 7.78 -5.38
CA MET A 312 -3.37 6.71 -5.75
C MET A 312 -3.11 5.39 -5.01
N MET A 313 -1.96 5.24 -4.35
CA MET A 313 -1.65 4.08 -3.51
C MET A 313 -2.00 4.28 -2.03
N THR A 314 -2.49 5.46 -1.65
CA THR A 314 -2.86 5.79 -0.26
C THR A 314 -4.36 5.83 -0.07
N ASP A 315 -4.76 5.64 1.17
CA ASP A 315 -6.16 5.71 1.60
C ASP A 315 -6.72 7.14 1.67
N THR A 316 -8.00 7.22 1.99
CA THR A 316 -8.65 8.40 2.56
C THR A 316 -9.32 8.02 3.89
N TRP A 317 -9.59 8.98 4.77
CA TRP A 317 -10.24 8.65 6.05
C TRP A 317 -11.64 8.06 5.88
N PRO A 318 -12.51 8.55 4.95
CA PRO A 318 -13.79 7.89 4.67
C PRO A 318 -13.65 6.43 4.25
N GLU A 319 -12.65 6.11 3.41
CA GLU A 319 -12.38 4.74 2.99
C GLU A 319 -11.87 3.88 4.16
N SER A 320 -10.98 4.41 5.01
CA SER A 320 -10.50 3.71 6.20
C SER A 320 -11.63 3.36 7.18
N GLU A 321 -12.54 4.32 7.47
CA GLU A 321 -13.68 4.09 8.36
C GLU A 321 -14.71 3.10 7.75
N ALA A 322 -14.96 3.21 6.44
CA ALA A 322 -15.80 2.24 5.74
C ALA A 322 -15.20 0.83 5.78
N ARG A 323 -13.87 0.69 5.64
CA ARG A 323 -13.19 -0.61 5.79
C ARG A 323 -13.29 -1.17 7.20
N LYS A 324 -13.13 -0.36 8.25
CA LYS A 324 -13.33 -0.83 9.64
C LYS A 324 -14.70 -1.46 9.82
N THR A 325 -15.74 -0.83 9.26
CA THR A 325 -17.10 -1.37 9.31
C THR A 325 -17.20 -2.68 8.52
N LEU A 326 -16.67 -2.72 7.29
CA LEU A 326 -16.66 -3.93 6.46
C LEU A 326 -15.88 -5.09 7.07
N GLU A 327 -14.81 -4.82 7.83
CA GLU A 327 -13.99 -5.84 8.47
C GLU A 327 -14.80 -6.64 9.49
N THR A 328 -15.73 -6.01 10.22
CA THR A 328 -16.67 -6.71 11.11
C THR A 328 -17.60 -7.69 10.37
N GLN A 329 -17.76 -7.50 9.06
CA GLN A 329 -18.59 -8.29 8.17
C GLN A 329 -17.77 -9.10 7.16
N ARG A 330 -16.47 -9.37 7.42
CA ARG A 330 -15.55 -10.10 6.51
C ARG A 330 -16.08 -11.47 6.06
N SER A 331 -16.95 -12.09 6.87
CA SER A 331 -17.59 -13.39 6.58
C SER A 331 -18.96 -13.32 5.93
N ALA A 332 -19.52 -12.13 5.73
CA ALA A 332 -20.73 -11.93 4.97
C ALA A 332 -20.48 -12.07 3.47
N TRP A 333 -21.51 -12.47 2.74
CA TRP A 333 -21.53 -12.41 1.28
C TRP A 333 -21.71 -10.96 0.85
N ARG A 334 -20.81 -10.46 0.00
CA ARG A 334 -20.90 -9.14 -0.61
C ARG A 334 -21.05 -9.28 -2.11
N ARG A 335 -21.85 -8.40 -2.71
CA ARG A 335 -22.12 -8.39 -4.15
C ARG A 335 -21.03 -7.62 -4.89
N PHE A 336 -20.55 -8.21 -5.96
CA PHE A 336 -19.54 -7.66 -6.85
C PHE A 336 -20.03 -7.69 -8.28
N GLN A 337 -19.86 -6.58 -8.98
CA GLN A 337 -20.07 -6.52 -10.42
C GLN A 337 -18.78 -6.88 -11.16
N VAL A 338 -18.90 -7.68 -12.22
CA VAL A 338 -17.81 -7.91 -13.17
C VAL A 338 -17.66 -6.64 -14.00
N ALA A 339 -16.61 -5.86 -13.75
CA ALA A 339 -16.32 -4.65 -14.52
C ALA A 339 -15.67 -4.98 -15.87
N ARG A 340 -14.90 -6.07 -15.94
CA ARG A 340 -14.14 -6.47 -17.13
C ARG A 340 -13.88 -7.98 -17.12
N ALA A 341 -13.79 -8.56 -18.31
CA ALA A 341 -13.33 -9.94 -18.51
C ALA A 341 -12.25 -10.00 -19.60
N GLU A 342 -11.26 -10.87 -19.44
CA GLU A 342 -10.10 -10.97 -20.35
C GLU A 342 -9.68 -12.43 -20.55
N GLN A 343 -9.44 -12.83 -21.79
CA GLN A 343 -8.96 -14.19 -22.09
C GLN A 343 -7.43 -14.20 -21.97
N GLU A 344 -6.90 -14.95 -21.00
CA GLU A 344 -5.46 -14.94 -20.69
C GLU A 344 -4.69 -16.04 -21.41
N SER A 345 -5.37 -17.13 -21.76
CA SER A 345 -4.85 -18.28 -22.51
C SER A 345 -6.01 -19.02 -23.17
N THR A 346 -5.75 -20.15 -23.83
CA THR A 346 -6.81 -21.04 -24.36
C THR A 346 -7.79 -21.53 -23.30
N ALA A 347 -7.37 -21.67 -22.04
CA ALA A 347 -8.17 -22.27 -20.98
C ALA A 347 -8.47 -21.33 -19.79
N ILE A 348 -7.77 -20.20 -19.65
CA ILE A 348 -7.88 -19.30 -18.49
C ILE A 348 -8.49 -17.96 -18.91
N ARG A 349 -9.52 -17.53 -18.18
CA ARG A 349 -10.18 -16.24 -18.33
C ARG A 349 -10.16 -15.48 -16.99
N SER A 350 -9.79 -14.21 -17.03
CA SER A 350 -9.81 -13.30 -15.88
C SER A 350 -11.13 -12.53 -15.79
N PHE A 351 -11.57 -12.29 -14.57
CA PHE A 351 -12.73 -11.45 -14.24
C PHE A 351 -12.32 -10.40 -13.20
N TYR A 352 -12.58 -9.13 -13.50
CA TYR A 352 -12.25 -7.98 -12.68
C TYR A 352 -13.49 -7.56 -11.92
N LEU A 353 -13.45 -7.69 -10.60
CA LEU A 353 -14.57 -7.55 -9.70
C LEU A 353 -14.47 -6.22 -8.96
N GLN A 354 -15.55 -5.45 -9.01
CA GLN A 354 -15.73 -4.22 -8.25
C GLN A 354 -16.94 -4.37 -7.33
N PRO A 355 -16.91 -3.79 -6.12
CA PRO A 355 -18.07 -3.83 -5.24
C PRO A 355 -19.27 -3.14 -5.90
N GLU A 356 -20.42 -3.79 -5.90
CA GLU A 356 -21.64 -3.23 -6.48
C GLU A 356 -22.15 -2.01 -5.68
N ASP A 357 -21.84 -1.98 -4.38
CA ASP A 357 -22.18 -0.88 -3.46
C ASP A 357 -21.28 0.36 -3.59
N GLY A 358 -20.24 0.32 -4.43
CA GLY A 358 -19.26 1.41 -4.59
C GLY A 358 -18.34 1.65 -3.39
N GLY A 359 -18.45 0.85 -2.33
CA GLY A 359 -17.61 0.96 -1.12
C GLY A 359 -16.19 0.44 -1.34
N PRO A 360 -15.26 0.68 -0.40
CA PRO A 360 -13.88 0.23 -0.55
C PRO A 360 -13.75 -1.30 -0.52
N LEU A 361 -12.65 -1.80 -1.05
CA LEU A 361 -12.24 -3.20 -0.89
C LEU A 361 -11.58 -3.40 0.47
N LEU A 362 -11.69 -4.62 1.01
CA LEU A 362 -10.91 -5.02 2.17
C LEU A 362 -9.48 -5.36 1.73
N PRO A 363 -8.46 -5.00 2.54
CA PRO A 363 -7.08 -5.35 2.24
C PRO A 363 -6.91 -6.87 2.32
N PHE A 364 -5.95 -7.35 1.54
CA PHE A 364 -5.60 -8.75 1.44
C PHE A 364 -4.12 -8.90 1.15
N GLU A 365 -3.59 -10.08 1.41
CA GLU A 365 -2.20 -10.42 1.10
C GLU A 365 -2.10 -11.11 -0.25
N ALA A 366 -1.04 -10.79 -1.01
CA ALA A 366 -0.85 -11.30 -2.36
C ALA A 366 -0.65 -12.83 -2.37
N GLY A 367 -1.67 -13.56 -2.82
CA GLY A 367 -1.75 -15.02 -2.78
C GLY A 367 -3.03 -15.56 -2.12
N GLN A 368 -3.75 -14.71 -1.36
CA GLN A 368 -5.06 -15.05 -0.81
C GLN A 368 -6.13 -15.26 -1.89
N PHE A 369 -7.22 -15.95 -1.53
CA PHE A 369 -8.34 -16.29 -2.40
C PHE A 369 -9.66 -15.65 -1.95
N LEU A 370 -10.57 -15.47 -2.91
CA LEU A 370 -11.98 -15.19 -2.66
C LEU A 370 -12.79 -16.47 -2.61
N THR A 371 -13.74 -16.55 -1.69
CA THR A 371 -14.80 -17.57 -1.71
C THR A 371 -15.98 -17.01 -2.50
N LEU A 372 -16.30 -17.62 -3.64
CA LEU A 372 -17.40 -17.24 -4.52
C LEU A 372 -18.54 -18.22 -4.41
N ARG A 373 -19.77 -17.73 -4.57
CA ARG A 373 -20.94 -18.57 -4.82
C ARG A 373 -21.64 -18.19 -6.12
N ALA A 374 -22.06 -19.20 -6.88
CA ALA A 374 -22.96 -19.01 -8.01
C ALA A 374 -23.83 -20.24 -8.21
N ALA A 375 -25.06 -20.03 -8.67
CA ALA A 375 -26.00 -21.11 -8.97
C ALA A 375 -26.12 -21.29 -10.49
N PRO A 376 -25.95 -22.51 -11.02
CA PRO A 376 -26.42 -22.84 -12.36
C PRO A 376 -27.93 -22.57 -12.50
N PRO A 377 -28.43 -22.24 -13.70
CA PRO A 377 -29.87 -22.13 -13.93
C PRO A 377 -30.61 -23.39 -13.47
N GLY A 378 -31.64 -23.24 -12.64
CA GLY A 378 -32.44 -24.35 -12.11
C GLY A 378 -31.83 -25.11 -10.92
N ALA A 379 -30.67 -24.70 -10.40
CA ALA A 379 -30.08 -25.33 -9.22
C ALA A 379 -30.78 -24.87 -7.92
N GLU A 380 -31.13 -25.81 -7.05
CA GLU A 380 -31.74 -25.52 -5.74
C GLU A 380 -30.78 -24.85 -4.74
N ARG A 381 -29.46 -25.09 -4.90
CA ARG A 381 -28.42 -24.53 -4.02
C ARG A 381 -27.26 -23.97 -4.85
N PRO A 382 -26.66 -22.83 -4.43
CA PRO A 382 -25.50 -22.29 -5.12
C PRO A 382 -24.25 -23.16 -4.87
N LEU A 383 -23.39 -23.24 -5.88
CA LEU A 383 -22.08 -23.86 -5.75
C LEU A 383 -21.09 -22.85 -5.18
N VAL A 384 -20.32 -23.27 -4.17
CA VAL A 384 -19.29 -22.45 -3.53
C VAL A 384 -17.90 -22.96 -3.93
N ARG A 385 -17.02 -22.07 -4.42
CA ARG A 385 -15.61 -22.40 -4.69
C ARG A 385 -14.71 -21.24 -4.34
N THR A 386 -13.43 -21.52 -4.20
CA THR A 386 -12.40 -20.53 -3.95
C THR A 386 -11.58 -20.27 -5.20
N TYR A 387 -11.17 -19.02 -5.41
CA TYR A 387 -10.28 -18.60 -6.49
C TYR A 387 -9.29 -17.57 -5.97
N THR A 388 -8.00 -17.79 -6.21
CA THR A 388 -6.94 -16.84 -5.85
C THR A 388 -7.22 -15.45 -6.43
N VAL A 389 -7.01 -14.41 -5.63
CA VAL A 389 -6.98 -13.03 -6.10
C VAL A 389 -5.65 -12.83 -6.82
N SER A 390 -5.74 -12.80 -8.15
CA SER A 390 -4.61 -12.67 -9.08
C SER A 390 -4.22 -11.21 -9.38
N SER A 391 -4.90 -10.23 -8.79
CA SER A 391 -4.46 -8.82 -8.75
C SER A 391 -3.59 -8.56 -7.52
N ALA A 392 -2.78 -7.51 -7.55
CA ALA A 392 -2.05 -7.09 -6.36
C ALA A 392 -2.98 -6.41 -5.33
N PRO A 393 -2.61 -6.42 -4.04
CA PRO A 393 -3.20 -5.52 -3.06
C PRO A 393 -3.11 -4.05 -3.53
N GLY A 394 -4.18 -3.28 -3.34
CA GLY A 394 -4.22 -1.86 -3.70
C GLY A 394 -4.45 -1.51 -5.18
N GLU A 395 -4.88 -2.44 -6.05
CA GLU A 395 -5.23 -2.11 -7.45
C GLU A 395 -6.68 -1.61 -7.65
N GLY A 396 -7.44 -1.42 -6.57
CA GLY A 396 -8.82 -0.91 -6.62
C GLY A 396 -9.85 -1.91 -7.19
N HIS A 397 -9.46 -3.17 -7.41
CA HIS A 397 -10.34 -4.25 -7.85
C HIS A 397 -9.80 -5.60 -7.34
N TYR A 398 -10.65 -6.62 -7.28
CA TYR A 398 -10.19 -8.01 -7.20
C TYR A 398 -10.17 -8.62 -8.61
N ARG A 399 -9.07 -9.24 -9.02
CA ARG A 399 -9.02 -10.05 -10.24
C ARG A 399 -9.01 -11.52 -9.87
N ILE A 400 -9.98 -12.29 -10.31
CA ILE A 400 -9.90 -13.77 -10.29
C ILE A 400 -9.57 -14.26 -11.68
N SER A 401 -8.83 -15.37 -11.79
CA SER A 401 -8.52 -15.97 -13.09
C SER A 401 -8.80 -17.45 -13.05
N VAL A 402 -9.78 -17.85 -13.85
CA VAL A 402 -10.45 -19.14 -13.75
C VAL A 402 -10.01 -19.99 -14.93
N LYS A 403 -9.43 -21.16 -14.65
CA LYS A 403 -9.24 -22.19 -15.66
C LYS A 403 -10.57 -22.92 -15.91
N ARG A 404 -10.95 -23.08 -17.16
CA ARG A 404 -12.12 -23.90 -17.56
C ARG A 404 -11.75 -25.37 -17.43
N GLU A 405 -12.30 -26.04 -16.42
CA GLU A 405 -12.15 -27.49 -16.26
C GLU A 405 -13.22 -28.20 -17.08
N GLU A 406 -12.82 -29.20 -17.86
CA GLU A 406 -13.71 -29.92 -18.79
C GLU A 406 -14.94 -30.51 -18.08
N ASN A 407 -14.71 -31.08 -16.90
CA ASN A 407 -15.73 -31.66 -16.01
C ASN A 407 -16.12 -30.74 -14.84
N GLY A 408 -15.72 -29.46 -14.86
CA GLY A 408 -15.94 -28.54 -13.74
C GLY A 408 -17.23 -27.74 -13.88
N THR A 409 -18.23 -27.99 -13.03
CA THR A 409 -19.54 -27.32 -13.07
C THR A 409 -19.43 -25.79 -12.94
N LEU A 410 -18.82 -25.30 -11.86
CA LEU A 410 -18.74 -23.85 -11.63
C LEU A 410 -17.77 -23.17 -12.60
N SER A 411 -16.61 -23.77 -12.90
CA SER A 411 -15.62 -23.15 -13.80
C SER A 411 -16.20 -22.90 -15.20
N ARG A 412 -17.02 -23.84 -15.71
CA ARG A 412 -17.72 -23.68 -16.98
C ARG A 412 -18.81 -22.63 -16.89
N LEU A 413 -19.64 -22.68 -15.85
CA LEU A 413 -20.66 -21.67 -15.60
C LEU A 413 -20.04 -20.27 -15.64
N LEU A 414 -18.95 -20.03 -14.92
CA LEU A 414 -18.30 -18.73 -14.88
C LEU A 414 -17.79 -18.29 -16.26
N HIS A 415 -17.19 -19.19 -17.04
CA HIS A 415 -16.74 -18.90 -18.40
C HIS A 415 -17.89 -18.54 -19.33
N ASP A 416 -19.00 -19.26 -19.22
CA ASP A 416 -20.14 -19.17 -20.11
C ASP A 416 -21.06 -17.97 -19.74
N THR A 417 -21.16 -17.61 -18.45
CA THR A 417 -22.14 -16.60 -17.96
C THR A 417 -21.55 -15.29 -17.46
N LEU A 418 -20.30 -15.25 -16.97
CA LEU A 418 -19.73 -13.99 -16.51
C LEU A 418 -19.31 -13.13 -17.70
N GLN A 419 -19.98 -11.98 -17.79
CA GLN A 419 -19.67 -10.91 -18.72
C GLN A 419 -19.62 -9.59 -17.95
N PRO A 420 -19.04 -8.52 -18.53
CA PRO A 420 -19.15 -7.19 -17.95
C PRO A 420 -20.61 -6.85 -17.60
N GLY A 421 -20.84 -6.38 -16.37
CA GLY A 421 -22.15 -6.09 -15.82
C GLY A 421 -22.76 -7.21 -14.96
N THR A 422 -22.31 -8.47 -15.10
CA THR A 422 -22.81 -9.59 -14.28
C THR A 422 -22.47 -9.39 -12.81
N VAL A 423 -23.40 -9.73 -11.92
CA VAL A 423 -23.22 -9.67 -10.47
C VAL A 423 -22.93 -11.06 -9.92
N ILE A 424 -21.91 -11.16 -9.08
CA ILE A 424 -21.57 -12.36 -8.31
C ILE A 424 -21.39 -12.02 -6.84
N GLU A 425 -21.49 -13.04 -6.00
CA GLU A 425 -21.30 -12.88 -4.56
C GLU A 425 -19.98 -13.52 -4.14
N ALA A 426 -19.24 -12.78 -3.33
CA ALA A 426 -17.97 -13.20 -2.77
C ALA A 426 -17.87 -12.84 -1.29
N LYS A 427 -17.19 -13.67 -0.51
CA LYS A 427 -16.66 -13.27 0.80
C LYS A 427 -15.30 -12.59 0.61
N ALA A 428 -14.89 -11.81 1.62
CA ALA A 428 -13.60 -11.14 1.61
C ALA A 428 -12.41 -12.13 1.47
N PRO A 429 -11.27 -11.68 0.93
CA PRO A 429 -10.10 -12.52 0.73
C PRO A 429 -9.58 -13.19 2.01
N ARG A 430 -9.08 -14.41 1.89
CA ARG A 430 -8.54 -15.24 2.99
C ARG A 430 -7.43 -16.14 2.49
N GLY A 431 -6.70 -16.73 3.42
CA GLY A 431 -5.67 -17.73 3.14
C GLY A 431 -4.34 -17.38 3.78
N ALA A 432 -3.50 -18.40 3.95
CA ALA A 432 -2.18 -18.28 4.58
C ALA A 432 -1.02 -18.38 3.57
N PHE A 433 -1.32 -18.55 2.27
CA PHE A 433 -0.33 -18.60 1.21
C PHE A 433 -0.16 -17.21 0.60
N PHE A 434 0.81 -16.44 1.10
CA PHE A 434 1.09 -15.11 0.60
C PHE A 434 2.57 -14.74 0.71
N LEU A 435 2.98 -13.78 -0.11
CA LEU A 435 4.34 -13.25 -0.11
C LEU A 435 4.41 -11.93 0.66
N ASP A 436 5.32 -11.85 1.64
CA ASP A 436 5.69 -10.61 2.31
C ASP A 436 6.68 -9.81 1.43
N PRO A 437 6.29 -8.64 0.88
CA PRO A 437 7.13 -7.85 -0.01
C PRO A 437 8.24 -7.08 0.73
N SER A 438 8.18 -6.99 2.06
CA SER A 438 9.15 -6.23 2.87
C SER A 438 10.45 -6.99 3.14
N GLN A 439 10.47 -8.31 2.86
CA GLN A 439 11.65 -9.15 3.07
C GLN A 439 12.75 -8.88 2.05
N MET A 440 14.00 -8.94 2.50
CA MET A 440 15.18 -8.84 1.63
C MET A 440 15.61 -10.17 1.01
N ARG A 441 15.21 -11.29 1.63
CA ARG A 441 15.52 -12.63 1.13
C ARG A 441 14.84 -12.81 -0.23
N PRO A 442 15.57 -13.24 -1.29
CA PRO A 442 14.96 -13.49 -2.59
C PRO A 442 13.80 -14.48 -2.50
N ALA A 443 12.85 -14.39 -3.44
CA ALA A 443 11.81 -15.42 -3.58
C ALA A 443 11.83 -16.07 -4.96
N VAL A 444 11.60 -17.39 -4.98
CA VAL A 444 11.42 -18.18 -6.21
C VAL A 444 9.97 -18.67 -6.27
N LEU A 445 9.24 -18.17 -7.26
CA LEU A 445 7.82 -18.44 -7.51
C LEU A 445 7.70 -19.54 -8.56
N ILE A 446 7.20 -20.72 -8.21
CA ILE A 446 7.11 -21.89 -9.07
C ILE A 446 5.64 -22.22 -9.34
N ALA A 447 5.19 -21.94 -10.56
CA ALA A 447 3.81 -22.10 -11.01
C ALA A 447 3.66 -23.23 -12.05
N GLY A 448 2.68 -24.09 -11.84
CA GLY A 448 2.21 -25.05 -12.84
C GLY A 448 0.82 -24.69 -13.36
N GLY A 449 0.68 -24.37 -14.65
CA GLY A 449 -0.59 -24.00 -15.26
C GLY A 449 -1.29 -22.86 -14.51
N VAL A 450 -2.55 -23.06 -14.12
CA VAL A 450 -3.34 -22.05 -13.37
C VAL A 450 -2.76 -21.70 -12.00
N GLY A 451 -1.80 -22.47 -11.46
CA GLY A 451 -1.04 -22.09 -10.25
C GLY A 451 -0.23 -20.80 -10.40
N ILE A 452 -0.21 -20.19 -11.59
CA ILE A 452 0.33 -18.85 -11.85
C ILE A 452 -0.45 -17.73 -11.13
N THR A 453 -1.72 -17.95 -10.77
CA THR A 453 -2.60 -16.91 -10.20
C THR A 453 -2.10 -16.27 -8.90
N PRO A 454 -1.63 -17.03 -7.86
CA PRO A 454 -0.98 -16.40 -6.71
C PRO A 454 0.33 -15.73 -7.12
N MET A 455 1.10 -16.33 -8.02
CA MET A 455 2.45 -15.86 -8.36
C MET A 455 2.44 -14.51 -9.08
N ILE A 456 1.47 -14.27 -9.98
CA ILE A 456 1.32 -12.95 -10.62
C ILE A 456 0.90 -11.90 -9.60
N ALA A 457 0.02 -12.23 -8.64
CA ALA A 457 -0.35 -11.31 -7.57
C ALA A 457 0.86 -10.94 -6.70
N MET A 458 1.65 -11.94 -6.29
CA MET A 458 2.88 -11.76 -5.50
C MET A 458 3.91 -10.90 -6.24
N ALA A 459 4.17 -11.18 -7.52
CA ALA A 459 5.11 -10.42 -8.33
C ALA A 459 4.68 -8.96 -8.50
N ARG A 460 3.39 -8.72 -8.82
CA ARG A 460 2.85 -7.37 -8.92
C ARG A 460 2.93 -6.62 -7.59
N HIS A 461 2.60 -7.28 -6.48
CA HIS A 461 2.62 -6.69 -5.14
C HIS A 461 4.04 -6.25 -4.76
N ALA A 462 5.03 -7.14 -4.87
CA ALA A 462 6.42 -6.85 -4.53
C ALA A 462 7.00 -5.70 -5.36
N LEU A 463 6.70 -5.66 -6.67
CA LEU A 463 7.19 -4.58 -7.54
C LEU A 463 6.53 -3.23 -7.21
N ARG A 464 5.22 -3.21 -6.93
CA ARG A 464 4.50 -1.99 -6.52
C ARG A 464 5.02 -1.47 -5.18
N GLU A 465 5.16 -2.35 -4.20
CA GLU A 465 5.69 -1.98 -2.89
C GLU A 465 7.14 -1.50 -2.97
N GLY A 466 7.95 -2.07 -3.87
CA GLY A 466 9.29 -1.58 -4.11
C GLY A 466 9.38 -0.20 -4.77
N LEU A 467 8.37 0.21 -5.53
CA LEU A 467 8.25 1.60 -6.00
C LEU A 467 7.86 2.54 -4.86
N ARG A 468 6.90 2.13 -4.02
CA ARG A 468 6.38 2.92 -2.89
C ARG A 468 7.45 3.15 -1.82
N THR A 469 8.15 2.08 -1.42
CA THR A 469 9.11 2.07 -0.30
C THR A 469 10.56 2.27 -0.73
N ARG A 470 10.84 2.28 -2.05
CA ARG A 470 12.20 2.26 -2.64
C ARG A 470 13.00 1.01 -2.25
N HIS A 471 12.31 -0.08 -1.90
CA HIS A 471 12.91 -1.31 -1.42
C HIS A 471 12.36 -2.51 -2.20
N GLN A 472 13.18 -3.13 -3.05
CA GLN A 472 12.73 -4.20 -3.95
C GLN A 472 13.24 -5.56 -3.49
N ARG A 473 12.30 -6.49 -3.25
CA ARG A 473 12.59 -7.90 -3.03
C ARG A 473 12.93 -8.59 -4.37
N PRO A 474 14.10 -9.25 -4.52
CA PRO A 474 14.42 -9.98 -5.75
C PRO A 474 13.49 -11.18 -5.99
N LEU A 475 12.97 -11.31 -7.20
CA LEU A 475 12.00 -12.35 -7.57
C LEU A 475 12.41 -13.11 -8.84
N ILE A 476 12.26 -14.43 -8.81
CA ILE A 476 12.34 -15.30 -10.00
C ILE A 476 11.06 -16.10 -10.11
N LEU A 477 10.36 -16.02 -11.24
CA LEU A 477 9.14 -16.78 -11.49
C LEU A 477 9.37 -17.83 -12.58
N LEU A 478 9.19 -19.11 -12.25
CA LEU A 478 9.13 -20.23 -13.18
C LEU A 478 7.67 -20.60 -13.44
N HIS A 479 7.21 -20.46 -14.69
CA HIS A 479 5.87 -20.86 -15.13
C HIS A 479 5.94 -22.04 -16.09
N ALA A 480 5.52 -23.20 -15.62
CA ALA A 480 5.49 -24.44 -16.37
C ALA A 480 4.10 -24.71 -16.95
N VAL A 481 4.00 -24.85 -18.27
CA VAL A 481 2.75 -25.20 -18.97
C VAL A 481 2.96 -26.27 -20.05
N ARG A 482 1.86 -26.73 -20.66
CA ARG A 482 1.90 -27.77 -21.69
C ARG A 482 2.37 -27.20 -23.02
N SER A 483 1.69 -26.19 -23.54
CA SER A 483 2.01 -25.50 -24.79
C SER A 483 2.17 -23.99 -24.56
N VAL A 484 2.75 -23.28 -25.52
CA VAL A 484 2.89 -21.81 -25.48
C VAL A 484 1.53 -21.10 -25.34
N GLN A 485 0.47 -21.65 -25.93
CA GLN A 485 -0.88 -21.08 -25.88
C GLN A 485 -1.55 -21.17 -24.50
N ASP A 486 -1.04 -22.05 -23.62
CA ASP A 486 -1.56 -22.23 -22.26
C ASP A 486 -0.97 -21.20 -21.26
N ARG A 487 -0.10 -20.30 -21.71
CA ARG A 487 0.61 -19.33 -20.84
C ARG A 487 -0.25 -18.11 -20.50
N ALA A 488 -1.06 -18.22 -19.47
CA ALA A 488 -1.70 -17.05 -18.89
C ALA A 488 -0.67 -15.98 -18.47
N PHE A 489 -1.00 -14.71 -18.71
CA PHE A 489 -0.21 -13.53 -18.31
C PHE A 489 1.19 -13.38 -18.90
N ALA A 490 1.58 -14.15 -19.93
CA ALA A 490 2.96 -14.11 -20.44
C ALA A 490 3.42 -12.70 -20.84
N SER A 491 2.59 -11.96 -21.59
CA SER A 491 2.89 -10.59 -22.02
C SER A 491 2.95 -9.62 -20.84
N GLU A 492 2.10 -9.82 -19.82
CA GLU A 492 2.09 -9.01 -18.60
C GLU A 492 3.38 -9.23 -17.79
N LEU A 493 3.76 -10.50 -17.57
CA LEU A 493 4.98 -10.87 -16.86
C LEU A 493 6.24 -10.34 -17.54
N ARG A 494 6.30 -10.37 -18.88
CA ARG A 494 7.41 -9.78 -19.64
C ARG A 494 7.50 -8.26 -19.48
N ARG A 495 6.38 -7.54 -19.45
CA ARG A 495 6.38 -6.10 -19.16
C ARG A 495 6.85 -5.79 -17.73
N LEU A 496 6.43 -6.60 -16.76
CA LEU A 496 6.89 -6.48 -15.37
C LEU A 496 8.40 -6.70 -15.27
N GLU A 497 8.93 -7.73 -15.94
CA GLU A 497 10.37 -8.03 -15.99
C GLU A 497 11.18 -6.86 -16.55
N GLN A 498 10.71 -6.27 -17.66
CA GLN A 498 11.33 -5.07 -18.25
C GLN A 498 11.30 -3.86 -17.31
N ALA A 499 10.19 -3.63 -16.61
CA ALA A 499 10.03 -2.50 -15.69
C ALA A 499 10.81 -2.66 -14.38
N ALA A 500 11.14 -3.90 -13.98
CA ALA A 500 11.77 -4.20 -12.71
C ALA A 500 13.29 -3.95 -12.65
N GLY A 501 13.92 -3.57 -13.78
CA GLY A 501 15.35 -3.22 -13.80
C GLY A 501 16.27 -4.36 -13.32
N GLY A 502 15.88 -5.62 -13.56
CA GLY A 502 16.63 -6.81 -13.15
C GLY A 502 16.22 -7.42 -11.80
N MET A 503 15.31 -6.79 -11.05
CA MET A 503 14.84 -7.31 -9.75
C MET A 503 13.74 -8.37 -9.88
N PHE A 504 13.15 -8.53 -11.06
CA PHE A 504 12.21 -9.60 -11.36
C PHE A 504 12.62 -10.30 -12.65
N ARG A 505 12.65 -11.63 -12.62
CA ARG A 505 12.93 -12.48 -13.78
C ARG A 505 11.78 -13.45 -14.02
N TYR A 506 11.29 -13.52 -15.25
CA TYR A 506 10.26 -14.47 -15.67
C TYR A 506 10.86 -15.58 -16.54
N VAL A 507 10.54 -16.83 -16.22
CA VAL A 507 11.02 -18.03 -16.91
C VAL A 507 9.83 -18.90 -17.33
N SER A 508 9.63 -19.03 -18.63
CA SER A 508 8.58 -19.81 -19.28
C SER A 508 9.12 -21.20 -19.68
N LEU A 509 8.56 -22.25 -19.07
CA LEU A 509 8.91 -23.64 -19.29
C LEU A 509 7.78 -24.38 -20.04
N ILE A 510 8.08 -24.95 -21.21
CA ILE A 510 7.10 -25.60 -22.08
C ILE A 510 7.42 -27.07 -22.23
N SER A 511 6.49 -27.94 -21.84
CA SER A 511 6.70 -29.39 -21.91
C SER A 511 6.43 -30.01 -23.29
N LYS A 512 5.59 -29.38 -24.11
CA LYS A 512 5.24 -29.82 -25.47
C LYS A 512 5.11 -28.60 -26.42
N PRO A 513 6.22 -27.98 -26.83
CA PRO A 513 6.17 -26.90 -27.81
C PRO A 513 5.69 -27.42 -29.17
N ALA A 514 5.06 -26.56 -29.97
CA ALA A 514 4.77 -26.84 -31.37
C ALA A 514 6.07 -26.90 -32.20
N ALA A 515 6.01 -27.52 -33.38
CA ALA A 515 7.21 -27.78 -34.19
C ALA A 515 7.95 -26.51 -34.65
N ASP A 516 7.24 -25.39 -34.75
CA ASP A 516 7.74 -24.07 -35.16
C ASP A 516 8.12 -23.16 -33.97
N GLU A 517 7.87 -23.60 -32.74
CA GLU A 517 8.18 -22.87 -31.51
C GLU A 517 9.60 -23.20 -31.00
N VAL A 518 10.40 -22.15 -30.75
CA VAL A 518 11.84 -22.26 -30.47
C VAL A 518 12.18 -21.69 -29.10
N ALA A 519 12.96 -22.44 -28.32
CA ALA A 519 13.51 -21.99 -27.03
C ALA A 519 14.45 -20.77 -27.21
N GLY A 520 14.36 -19.80 -26.32
CA GLY A 520 15.07 -18.51 -26.39
C GLY A 520 14.38 -17.45 -27.26
N ARG A 521 13.39 -17.83 -28.09
CA ARG A 521 12.56 -16.91 -28.87
C ARG A 521 11.13 -16.88 -28.36
N ASP A 522 10.47 -18.03 -28.35
CA ASP A 522 9.04 -18.13 -28.08
C ASP A 522 8.77 -18.46 -26.61
N PHE A 523 9.68 -19.19 -25.96
CA PHE A 523 9.68 -19.56 -24.54
C PHE A 523 11.13 -19.75 -24.06
N ASP A 524 11.38 -19.92 -22.76
CA ASP A 524 12.77 -19.95 -22.25
C ASP A 524 13.36 -21.35 -22.18
N LEU A 525 12.59 -22.32 -21.67
CA LEU A 525 13.06 -23.69 -21.42
C LEU A 525 12.05 -24.73 -21.93
N THR A 526 12.55 -25.90 -22.36
CA THR A 526 11.72 -27.04 -22.74
C THR A 526 11.77 -28.14 -21.68
N GLY A 527 10.66 -28.84 -21.48
CA GLY A 527 10.57 -30.05 -20.66
C GLY A 527 9.66 -29.91 -19.45
N ARG A 528 9.86 -30.79 -18.47
CA ARG A 528 9.18 -30.75 -17.17
C ARG A 528 10.14 -30.26 -16.10
N VAL A 529 9.59 -29.68 -15.02
CA VAL A 529 10.36 -29.26 -13.85
C VAL A 529 11.20 -30.43 -13.32
N ASN A 530 12.46 -30.16 -13.02
CA ASN A 530 13.42 -31.12 -12.48
C ASN A 530 14.55 -30.37 -11.75
N ALA A 531 15.38 -31.11 -11.00
CA ALA A 531 16.49 -30.55 -10.25
C ALA A 531 17.46 -29.71 -11.10
N GLY A 532 17.79 -30.14 -12.33
CA GLY A 532 18.70 -29.39 -13.20
C GLY A 532 18.18 -28.01 -13.63
N ILE A 533 16.86 -27.89 -13.86
CA ILE A 533 16.22 -26.59 -14.13
C ILE A 533 16.22 -25.73 -12.87
N LEU A 534 15.79 -26.28 -11.72
CA LEU A 534 15.68 -25.52 -10.48
C LEU A 534 17.05 -25.06 -9.97
N GLN A 535 18.10 -25.85 -10.12
CA GLN A 535 19.47 -25.48 -9.76
C GLN A 535 19.94 -24.21 -10.48
N ARG A 536 19.49 -23.96 -11.72
CA ARG A 536 19.83 -22.75 -12.48
C ARG A 536 19.07 -21.51 -12.03
N LEU A 537 17.99 -21.69 -11.29
CA LEU A 537 17.08 -20.62 -10.86
C LEU A 537 17.24 -20.27 -9.38
N LEU A 538 17.68 -21.22 -8.55
CA LEU A 538 17.86 -21.00 -7.12
C LEU A 538 19.06 -20.07 -6.85
N PRO A 539 18.87 -18.96 -6.12
CA PRO A 539 19.96 -18.10 -5.68
C PRO A 539 20.90 -18.84 -4.71
N GLN A 540 22.21 -18.60 -4.82
CA GLN A 540 23.21 -19.27 -3.98
C GLN A 540 23.08 -18.90 -2.48
N GLN A 541 22.60 -17.69 -2.19
CA GLN A 541 22.34 -17.22 -0.82
C GLN A 541 21.07 -17.83 -0.16
N GLY A 542 20.38 -18.72 -0.87
CA GLY A 542 19.06 -19.24 -0.49
C GLY A 542 17.91 -18.29 -0.84
N ALA A 543 16.69 -18.81 -0.80
CA ALA A 543 15.48 -18.08 -1.14
C ALA A 543 14.26 -18.72 -0.48
N ASP A 544 13.21 -17.94 -0.30
CA ASP A 544 11.89 -18.47 0.02
C ASP A 544 11.26 -18.99 -1.28
N VAL A 545 10.69 -20.19 -1.24
CA VAL A 545 10.12 -20.85 -2.42
C VAL A 545 8.61 -20.90 -2.28
N TYR A 546 7.89 -20.40 -3.28
CA TYR A 546 6.45 -20.44 -3.35
C TYR A 546 6.03 -21.38 -4.48
N LEU A 547 5.32 -22.46 -4.14
CA LEU A 547 4.99 -23.54 -5.08
C LEU A 547 3.46 -23.70 -5.21
N CYS A 548 2.95 -23.59 -6.43
CA CYS A 548 1.53 -23.82 -6.70
C CYS A 548 1.31 -24.49 -8.06
N GLY A 549 0.46 -25.51 -8.11
CA GLY A 549 0.09 -26.18 -9.36
C GLY A 549 -0.60 -27.53 -9.14
N PRO A 550 -0.71 -28.36 -10.19
CA PRO A 550 -1.27 -29.71 -10.08
C PRO A 550 -0.43 -30.62 -9.17
N GLY A 551 -1.06 -31.59 -8.49
CA GLY A 551 -0.40 -32.47 -7.50
C GLY A 551 0.91 -33.11 -7.99
N GLY A 552 0.90 -33.77 -9.14
CA GLY A 552 2.11 -34.40 -9.70
C GLY A 552 3.22 -33.40 -10.07
N PHE A 553 2.86 -32.17 -10.45
CA PHE A 553 3.84 -31.10 -10.70
C PHE A 553 4.45 -30.61 -9.38
N MET A 554 3.60 -30.36 -8.37
CA MET A 554 4.07 -29.89 -7.07
C MET A 554 4.98 -30.93 -6.41
N GLN A 555 4.62 -32.22 -6.43
CA GLN A 555 5.46 -33.26 -5.84
C GLN A 555 6.83 -33.34 -6.52
N ALA A 556 6.87 -33.35 -7.86
CA ALA A 556 8.13 -33.38 -8.60
C ALA A 556 9.02 -32.16 -8.34
N ALA A 557 8.43 -30.96 -8.23
CA ALA A 557 9.15 -29.74 -7.89
C ALA A 557 9.68 -29.79 -6.45
N TYR A 558 8.83 -30.21 -5.49
CA TYR A 558 9.18 -30.36 -4.08
C TYR A 558 10.35 -31.34 -3.87
N ASP A 559 10.25 -32.55 -4.42
CA ASP A 559 11.31 -33.56 -4.32
C ASP A 559 12.63 -33.06 -4.93
N SER A 560 12.54 -32.33 -6.05
CA SER A 560 13.70 -31.70 -6.69
C SER A 560 14.33 -30.62 -5.80
N LEU A 561 13.53 -29.76 -5.16
CA LEU A 561 14.02 -28.71 -4.25
C LEU A 561 14.76 -29.31 -3.05
N LEU A 562 14.21 -30.36 -2.45
CA LEU A 562 14.86 -31.06 -1.34
C LEU A 562 16.17 -31.72 -1.75
N SER A 563 16.20 -32.35 -2.93
CA SER A 563 17.43 -32.95 -3.47
C SER A 563 18.55 -31.92 -3.72
N LEU A 564 18.19 -30.65 -3.87
CA LEU A 564 19.11 -29.52 -4.01
C LEU A 564 19.46 -28.84 -2.67
N GLY A 565 18.97 -29.37 -1.54
CA GLY A 565 19.28 -28.86 -0.20
C GLY A 565 18.41 -27.70 0.27
N VAL A 566 17.33 -27.35 -0.45
CA VAL A 566 16.35 -26.37 0.04
C VAL A 566 15.67 -26.93 1.28
N GLN A 567 15.62 -26.14 2.35
CA GLN A 567 14.98 -26.55 3.59
C GLN A 567 13.47 -26.57 3.43
N ASP A 568 12.79 -27.55 4.03
CA ASP A 568 11.33 -27.64 3.97
C ASP A 568 10.64 -26.38 4.51
N ALA A 569 11.22 -25.77 5.56
CA ALA A 569 10.72 -24.53 6.16
C ALA A 569 10.71 -23.33 5.19
N ASP A 570 11.57 -23.34 4.17
CA ASP A 570 11.64 -22.29 3.15
C ASP A 570 10.67 -22.55 1.98
N ILE A 571 9.93 -23.68 1.97
CA ILE A 571 9.01 -24.05 0.89
C ILE A 571 7.56 -23.81 1.34
N HIS A 572 6.97 -22.73 0.84
CA HIS A 572 5.55 -22.41 0.97
C HIS A 572 4.80 -23.03 -0.21
N ALA A 573 3.71 -23.78 0.04
CA ALA A 573 2.97 -24.44 -1.03
C ALA A 573 1.45 -24.34 -0.86
N GLU A 574 0.75 -24.12 -1.97
CA GLU A 574 -0.71 -24.16 -2.05
C GLU A 574 -1.18 -25.07 -3.18
N ALA A 575 -2.12 -25.94 -2.85
CA ALA A 575 -2.70 -26.92 -3.76
C ALA A 575 -4.15 -26.58 -4.09
N PHE A 576 -4.52 -26.71 -5.38
CA PHE A 576 -5.91 -26.53 -5.81
C PHE A 576 -6.64 -27.89 -5.86
N GLY A 577 -7.71 -28.01 -5.07
CA GLY A 577 -8.51 -29.23 -4.98
C GLY A 577 -7.88 -30.33 -4.10
N PRO A 578 -8.31 -31.60 -4.24
CA PRO A 578 -7.96 -32.70 -3.33
C PRO A 578 -6.50 -33.18 -3.41
N SER A 579 -5.64 -32.56 -4.24
CA SER A 579 -4.22 -32.92 -4.32
C SER A 579 -3.47 -32.43 -3.09
N ALA A 580 -3.09 -33.34 -2.19
CA ALA A 580 -2.18 -33.01 -1.11
C ALA A 580 -0.71 -33.17 -1.56
N LEU A 581 0.12 -32.18 -1.24
CA LEU A 581 1.59 -32.32 -1.32
C LEU A 581 2.06 -33.22 -0.16
N ALA A 582 2.82 -34.28 -0.47
CA ALA A 582 3.47 -35.11 0.53
C ALA A 582 4.83 -34.49 0.88
N ARG A 583 4.99 -34.07 2.14
CA ARG A 583 6.21 -33.43 2.66
C ARG A 583 7.04 -34.45 3.43
N THR A 584 8.36 -34.43 3.30
CA THR A 584 9.29 -35.41 3.90
C THR A 584 9.86 -34.98 5.24
N ALA A 585 9.96 -33.68 5.52
CA ALA A 585 10.40 -33.19 6.83
C ALA A 585 9.30 -33.47 7.87
N ASP A 586 9.71 -33.95 9.04
CA ASP A 586 8.87 -34.15 10.22
C ASP A 586 7.95 -32.93 10.43
N THR A 587 6.71 -33.03 9.95
CA THR A 587 5.64 -32.37 10.68
C THR A 587 5.70 -33.03 12.05
N PRO A 588 5.95 -32.30 13.16
CA PRO A 588 5.98 -32.96 14.45
C PRO A 588 4.69 -33.76 14.55
N ARG A 589 4.81 -35.10 14.68
CA ARG A 589 3.71 -35.89 15.25
C ARG A 589 3.37 -35.13 16.52
N LEU A 590 2.18 -34.54 16.56
CA LEU A 590 1.69 -33.83 17.74
C LEU A 590 2.00 -34.73 18.92
N LYS A 591 2.91 -34.30 19.80
CA LYS A 591 3.32 -35.10 20.96
C LYS A 591 2.12 -35.34 21.91
N ASP A 592 1.05 -34.57 21.72
CA ASP A 592 -0.18 -34.59 22.50
C ASP A 592 -1.46 -34.62 21.62
N THR A 593 -1.56 -35.52 20.62
CA THR A 593 -2.88 -35.79 20.00
C THR A 593 -3.73 -36.64 20.92
N VAL A 594 -4.91 -36.14 21.27
CA VAL A 594 -5.99 -37.00 21.80
C VAL A 594 -6.27 -38.08 20.73
N PRO A 595 -6.35 -39.38 21.08
CA PRO A 595 -6.65 -40.44 20.13
C PRO A 595 -7.97 -40.18 19.41
N GLU A 596 -8.07 -40.56 18.13
CA GLU A 596 -9.36 -40.55 17.44
C GLU A 596 -10.33 -41.52 18.11
N ALA A 597 -11.61 -41.14 18.20
CA ALA A 597 -12.64 -41.98 18.80
C ALA A 597 -12.91 -43.21 17.93
N ALA A 598 -13.29 -44.34 18.55
CA ALA A 598 -13.73 -45.52 17.78
C ALA A 598 -15.10 -45.29 17.13
N THR A 599 -15.96 -44.52 17.80
CA THR A 599 -17.28 -44.08 17.35
C THR A 599 -17.59 -42.72 17.95
N ALA A 600 -18.32 -41.87 17.24
CA ALA A 600 -18.84 -40.62 17.78
C ALA A 600 -20.21 -40.27 17.19
N ILE A 601 -20.99 -39.46 17.89
CA ILE A 601 -22.17 -38.78 17.35
C ILE A 601 -21.78 -37.36 16.96
N VAL A 602 -21.91 -37.03 15.68
CA VAL A 602 -21.64 -35.68 15.16
C VAL A 602 -22.96 -34.97 14.97
N ARG A 603 -23.17 -33.88 15.72
CA ARG A 603 -24.35 -33.02 15.64
C ARG A 603 -24.04 -31.80 14.80
N PHE A 604 -24.80 -31.60 13.74
CA PHE A 604 -24.73 -30.43 12.90
C PHE A 604 -25.83 -29.45 13.34
N THR A 605 -25.49 -28.54 14.24
CA THR A 605 -26.48 -27.80 15.05
C THR A 605 -27.35 -26.85 14.22
N ARG A 606 -26.79 -26.27 13.14
CA ARG A 606 -27.51 -25.33 12.29
C ARG A 606 -28.40 -26.02 11.25
N SER A 607 -27.98 -27.17 10.74
CA SER A 607 -28.78 -28.02 9.86
C SER A 607 -29.75 -28.95 10.60
N GLY A 608 -29.60 -29.09 11.91
CA GLY A 608 -30.59 -29.69 12.81
C GLY A 608 -30.64 -31.22 12.78
N PHE A 609 -29.56 -31.89 12.38
CA PHE A 609 -29.49 -33.36 12.40
C PHE A 609 -28.18 -33.86 13.04
N GLU A 610 -28.19 -35.14 13.42
CA GLU A 610 -27.03 -35.83 13.98
C GLU A 610 -26.77 -37.14 13.25
N GLN A 611 -25.50 -37.52 13.16
CA GLN A 611 -25.07 -38.69 12.42
C GLN A 611 -23.98 -39.45 13.19
N PRO A 612 -24.07 -40.79 13.32
CA PRO A 612 -22.95 -41.60 13.79
C PRO A 612 -21.76 -41.50 12.84
N TRP A 613 -20.57 -41.40 13.41
CA TRP A 613 -19.30 -41.40 12.73
C TRP A 613 -18.43 -42.55 13.22
N THR A 614 -17.74 -43.18 12.29
CA THR A 614 -16.68 -44.18 12.50
C THR A 614 -15.43 -43.76 11.71
N PRO A 615 -14.24 -44.32 12.01
CA PRO A 615 -13.03 -44.03 11.23
C PRO A 615 -13.15 -44.26 9.72
N ALA A 616 -14.07 -45.12 9.28
CA ALA A 616 -14.35 -45.41 7.87
C ALA A 616 -15.09 -44.27 7.13
N ASP A 617 -15.81 -43.41 7.86
CA ASP A 617 -16.50 -42.24 7.29
C ASP A 617 -15.54 -41.09 6.97
N GLY A 618 -14.26 -41.24 7.31
CA GLY A 618 -13.22 -40.27 7.00
C GLY A 618 -13.25 -39.05 7.91
N THR A 619 -13.01 -37.88 7.34
CA THR A 619 -12.98 -36.59 8.03
C THR A 619 -14.38 -36.04 8.30
N LEU A 620 -14.50 -35.06 9.20
CA LEU A 620 -15.76 -34.37 9.47
C LEU A 620 -16.35 -33.68 8.23
N LEU A 621 -15.50 -33.25 7.29
CA LEU A 621 -15.92 -32.74 5.99
C LEU A 621 -16.60 -33.85 5.16
N GLU A 622 -15.98 -35.01 5.04
CA GLU A 622 -16.49 -36.13 4.22
C GLU A 622 -17.81 -36.66 4.76
N LEU A 623 -17.94 -36.74 6.09
CA LEU A 623 -19.21 -37.05 6.75
C LEU A 623 -20.28 -36.01 6.38
N ALA A 624 -19.98 -34.71 6.50
CA ALA A 624 -20.93 -33.65 6.17
C ALA A 624 -21.37 -33.72 4.69
N GLU A 625 -20.43 -33.90 3.76
CA GLU A 625 -20.72 -34.00 2.33
C GLU A 625 -21.59 -35.21 1.98
N THR A 626 -21.31 -36.37 2.59
CA THR A 626 -22.07 -37.61 2.36
C THR A 626 -23.54 -37.47 2.77
N HIS A 627 -23.81 -36.63 3.76
CA HIS A 627 -25.16 -36.31 4.23
C HIS A 627 -25.75 -35.04 3.62
N GLY A 628 -25.22 -34.58 2.47
CA GLY A 628 -25.80 -33.51 1.67
C GLY A 628 -25.56 -32.09 2.21
N LEU A 629 -24.65 -31.94 3.19
CA LEU A 629 -24.14 -30.63 3.58
C LEU A 629 -23.09 -30.14 2.59
N THR A 630 -22.94 -28.83 2.50
CA THR A 630 -22.02 -28.17 1.58
C THR A 630 -21.15 -27.15 2.31
N PRO A 631 -20.39 -27.58 3.35
CA PRO A 631 -19.49 -26.68 4.05
C PRO A 631 -18.42 -26.11 3.10
N GLU A 632 -17.84 -24.97 3.47
CA GLU A 632 -16.78 -24.34 2.67
C GLU A 632 -15.51 -25.19 2.76
N PHE A 633 -14.86 -25.49 1.64
CA PHE A 633 -13.55 -26.15 1.64
C PHE A 633 -12.76 -25.85 0.35
N SER A 634 -11.46 -26.12 0.38
CA SER A 634 -10.61 -26.05 -0.82
C SER A 634 -9.58 -27.19 -0.86
N CYS A 635 -8.52 -27.13 -0.05
CA CYS A 635 -7.37 -28.04 -0.14
C CYS A 635 -7.60 -29.48 0.37
N ARG A 636 -8.64 -29.71 1.19
CA ARG A 636 -8.91 -30.98 1.91
C ARG A 636 -7.77 -31.54 2.77
N ALA A 637 -6.75 -30.74 3.07
CA ALA A 637 -5.55 -31.19 3.78
C ALA A 637 -5.20 -30.33 5.00
N GLY A 638 -6.05 -29.35 5.37
CA GLY A 638 -5.78 -28.44 6.47
C GLY A 638 -4.76 -27.33 6.17
N ASN A 639 -4.44 -27.08 4.90
CA ASN A 639 -3.42 -26.11 4.49
C ASN A 639 -3.97 -24.70 4.21
N CYS A 640 -5.20 -24.61 3.70
CA CYS A 640 -5.79 -23.35 3.22
C CYS A 640 -6.68 -22.63 4.25
N GLY A 641 -7.12 -23.32 5.30
CA GLY A 641 -8.07 -22.80 6.28
C GLY A 641 -9.52 -22.64 5.81
N SER A 642 -9.85 -22.87 4.52
CA SER A 642 -11.23 -22.65 4.00
C SER A 642 -12.30 -23.49 4.70
N CYS A 643 -11.91 -24.64 5.27
CA CYS A 643 -12.80 -25.56 5.99
C CYS A 643 -12.95 -25.21 7.49
N SER A 644 -12.61 -23.99 7.89
CA SER A 644 -12.79 -23.55 9.27
C SER A 644 -14.26 -23.50 9.65
N THR A 645 -14.62 -24.20 10.72
CA THR A 645 -15.99 -24.35 11.21
C THR A 645 -15.99 -24.21 12.72
N ARG A 646 -16.96 -23.48 13.29
CA ARG A 646 -17.09 -23.34 14.74
C ARG A 646 -17.46 -24.68 15.38
N ILE A 647 -16.74 -25.02 16.45
CA ILE A 647 -17.04 -26.17 17.30
C ILE A 647 -17.84 -25.69 18.51
N GLY A 648 -19.03 -26.26 18.72
CA GLY A 648 -19.88 -25.98 19.88
C GLY A 648 -19.43 -26.75 21.12
N ALA A 649 -19.16 -28.05 20.93
CA ALA A 649 -18.75 -28.97 21.98
C ALA A 649 -17.97 -30.16 21.41
N GLY A 650 -17.25 -30.88 22.28
CA GLY A 650 -16.47 -32.05 21.92
C GLY A 650 -14.98 -31.78 21.71
N LYS A 651 -14.20 -32.85 21.58
CA LYS A 651 -12.75 -32.82 21.34
C LYS A 651 -12.46 -33.42 19.96
N LEU A 652 -11.52 -32.82 19.25
CA LEU A 652 -11.12 -33.28 17.93
C LEU A 652 -9.66 -33.73 17.93
N SER A 653 -9.35 -34.60 16.98
CA SER A 653 -7.99 -34.98 16.63
C SER A 653 -7.72 -34.69 15.17
N TYR A 654 -6.45 -34.73 14.79
CA TYR A 654 -5.99 -34.56 13.43
C TYR A 654 -5.06 -35.72 13.09
N ARG A 655 -5.43 -36.52 12.09
CA ARG A 655 -4.57 -37.62 11.60
C ARG A 655 -3.24 -37.09 11.05
N ARG A 656 -3.26 -35.88 10.50
CA ARG A 656 -2.09 -35.08 10.11
C ARG A 656 -2.30 -33.65 10.59
N ALA A 657 -1.30 -33.07 11.27
CA ALA A 657 -1.40 -31.71 11.78
C ALA A 657 -1.66 -30.72 10.61
N PRO A 658 -2.69 -29.86 10.72
CA PRO A 658 -2.92 -28.84 9.70
C PRO A 658 -1.81 -27.79 9.75
N SER A 659 -1.43 -27.25 8.59
CA SER A 659 -0.50 -26.11 8.52
C SER A 659 -1.21 -24.76 8.68
N ALA A 660 -2.51 -24.69 8.39
CA ALA A 660 -3.32 -23.51 8.69
C ALA A 660 -3.81 -23.56 10.15
N ALA A 661 -3.75 -22.43 10.83
CA ALA A 661 -4.35 -22.27 12.15
C ALA A 661 -5.83 -21.86 12.00
N PRO A 662 -6.81 -22.63 12.52
CA PRO A 662 -8.18 -22.16 12.62
C PRO A 662 -8.31 -21.03 13.65
N ALA A 663 -9.34 -20.20 13.52
CA ALA A 663 -9.64 -19.17 14.52
C ALA A 663 -9.96 -19.81 15.89
N LYS A 664 -9.84 -19.03 16.97
CA LYS A 664 -10.16 -19.50 18.32
C LYS A 664 -11.62 -19.99 18.38
N GLY A 665 -11.82 -21.25 18.76
CA GLY A 665 -13.15 -21.88 18.81
C GLY A 665 -13.62 -22.44 17.45
N GLU A 666 -12.75 -22.50 16.45
CA GLU A 666 -13.02 -23.16 15.17
C GLU A 666 -12.07 -24.35 14.94
N THR A 667 -12.41 -25.18 13.96
CA THR A 667 -11.67 -26.38 13.57
C THR A 667 -11.65 -26.53 12.05
N LEU A 668 -10.61 -27.17 11.52
CA LEU A 668 -10.50 -27.46 10.10
C LEU A 668 -11.12 -28.83 9.79
N ILE A 669 -12.42 -28.86 9.52
CA ILE A 669 -13.21 -30.11 9.37
C ILE A 669 -12.70 -31.02 8.25
N CYS A 670 -11.94 -30.47 7.30
CA CYS A 670 -11.39 -31.20 6.17
C CYS A 670 -10.18 -32.09 6.50
N CYS A 671 -9.65 -32.00 7.71
CA CYS A 671 -8.63 -32.91 8.23
C CYS A 671 -8.89 -33.32 9.70
N ALA A 672 -9.94 -32.78 10.32
CA ALA A 672 -10.33 -33.11 11.68
C ALA A 672 -11.17 -34.38 11.73
N VAL A 673 -10.97 -35.14 12.80
CA VAL A 673 -11.75 -36.33 13.18
C VAL A 673 -12.19 -36.23 14.64
N PRO A 674 -13.31 -36.86 15.05
CA PRO A 674 -13.72 -36.92 16.46
C PRO A 674 -12.66 -37.54 17.38
N ALA A 675 -12.51 -36.97 18.57
CA ALA A 675 -11.70 -37.49 19.67
C ALA A 675 -12.49 -37.63 20.99
N SER A 676 -13.81 -37.43 20.91
CA SER A 676 -14.78 -37.69 21.97
C SER A 676 -16.06 -38.25 21.38
N ASP A 677 -16.86 -38.89 22.23
CA ASP A 677 -18.09 -39.60 21.83
C ASP A 677 -19.16 -38.69 21.20
N THR A 678 -19.10 -37.38 21.46
CA THR A 678 -20.00 -36.39 20.86
C THR A 678 -19.21 -35.18 20.36
N ILE A 679 -19.52 -34.72 19.15
CA ILE A 679 -19.01 -33.49 18.54
C ILE A 679 -20.20 -32.63 18.12
N GLU A 680 -20.14 -31.32 18.39
CA GLU A 680 -21.11 -30.35 17.88
C GLU A 680 -20.43 -29.37 16.92
N LEU A 681 -20.89 -29.34 15.67
CA LEU A 681 -20.43 -28.44 14.63
C LEU A 681 -21.54 -27.47 14.23
N ASP A 682 -21.20 -26.19 14.11
CA ASP A 682 -22.11 -25.14 13.62
C ASP A 682 -22.21 -25.18 12.07
N LEU A 683 -22.84 -26.23 11.55
CA LEU A 683 -23.02 -26.50 10.11
C LEU A 683 -24.46 -26.70 9.69
#